data_AF-A0A7X3MJS6-F1
#
_entry.id   AF-A0A7X3MJS6-F1
#
_cell.length_a   1.000
_cell.length_b   1.000
_cell.length_c   1.000
_cell.angle_alpha   90.00
_cell.angle_beta   90.00
_cell.angle_gamma   90.00
#
_symmetry.space_group_name_H-M   'P 1'
#
loop_
_entity.id
_entity.type
_entity.pdbx_description
1 polymer ?
#
loop_
_entity_poly.entity_id
_entity_poly.type
_entity_poly.pdbx_seq_one_letter_code
_entity_poly.pdbx_strand_id
1 'polypeptide(L)'
;MKKYIKTIIFAAIIILILVLNHYFGWSDYLSDTDNLMFLKKTVEENFLWALCIYIVLTIIGCVVLALPGITFAVAAGILFGPFMGIFACLIATTLGAMLAFLVGRFFLKESVKPMLEKNKLLKRLLFSEDGKSDMIVLMITRMVPLFPYNLQNFAYGITDIGFWKYSIFTFIFMLPGVSFFTIGSAGLTAEGDKWKYFLTAGVLAALVTAAGILIQRKFLGNEKEDAIILFTRVPIPGQTKTRLMPFLTGEDCAALHSEFIRNASLACQGVDADLLVYYTQEYTDKADSLKKLVKGARGFYPQKGEGLGERMSQAFNEVFGLGYERVLLVGTDIPQITADIFRQSFQDLQGCDAVINPTEDGGYYLIGLKSARNDIWDVPHYGTNTVFEDTLSKLFEAELRVSTGQMLRDIDTKEDLMAWYGADRCIHCGACTKSCNFLEKYGINLAGFARRPELAYSCFLCGRCKAVCPKDIDGARIAVLMRQMRSDRASYKGLLWEKSPYKFANYRKGRKKSVLFPGCNFTAFYPKTTGYLEHLMSRYDIGTIYDCCGKPVYELGLKGASNQNLDRINSRLKKQGVEEFIVLCPNCYHFLKDRLEIPMVTIYQKLKELGEGQMVKKDRIPIYYPCPDREKKEMFQEVFQYLAGEVTEPFGKVQCCGLGGCAGVKEPELSKGMAESAMKYNDELYTYCASCISNFRRKGMEGAYHILPLILGVEEKVPLGIQPFMNRARRKLL
;
A
#
# COMPACT_ATOMS: atom_id res chain seq x y z
N MET A 1 31.36 -17.27 -28.58
CA MET A 1 31.65 -16.42 -29.76
C MET A 1 30.42 -15.81 -30.47
N LYS A 2 29.20 -16.35 -30.36
CA LYS A 2 28.00 -15.80 -31.06
C LYS A 2 27.54 -14.40 -30.62
N LYS A 3 27.97 -13.90 -29.44
CA LYS A 3 27.55 -12.59 -28.90
C LYS A 3 28.23 -11.40 -29.59
N TYR A 4 29.40 -11.60 -30.20
CA TYR A 4 30.22 -10.52 -30.78
C TYR A 4 30.18 -10.44 -32.30
N ILE A 5 29.59 -11.44 -32.99
CA ILE A 5 29.49 -11.47 -34.45
C ILE A 5 28.75 -10.24 -34.99
N LYS A 6 27.67 -9.81 -34.30
CA LYS A 6 26.92 -8.62 -34.70
C LYS A 6 27.74 -7.33 -34.53
N THR A 7 28.53 -7.23 -33.46
CA THR A 7 29.43 -6.09 -33.21
C THR A 7 30.60 -6.06 -34.19
N ILE A 8 31.12 -7.22 -34.59
CA ILE A 8 32.19 -7.35 -35.58
C ILE A 8 31.70 -7.01 -36.99
N ILE A 9 30.49 -7.45 -37.37
CA ILE A 9 29.87 -7.07 -38.65
C ILE A 9 29.62 -5.55 -38.67
N PHE A 10 29.15 -4.97 -37.57
CA PHE A 10 28.94 -3.53 -37.46
C PHE A 10 30.25 -2.74 -37.56
N ALA A 11 31.31 -3.19 -36.88
CA ALA A 11 32.64 -2.61 -37.00
C ALA A 11 33.22 -2.75 -38.41
N ALA A 12 33.00 -3.89 -39.08
CA ALA A 12 33.45 -4.12 -40.45
C ALA A 12 32.73 -3.21 -41.46
N ILE A 13 31.44 -2.94 -41.27
CA ILE A 13 30.68 -1.98 -42.10
C ILE A 13 31.19 -0.54 -41.88
N ILE A 14 31.47 -0.15 -40.64
CA ILE A 14 32.06 1.18 -40.36
C ILE A 14 33.45 1.31 -40.98
N ILE A 15 34.28 0.29 -40.84
CA ILE A 15 35.63 0.26 -41.45
C ILE A 15 35.51 0.30 -42.98
N LEU A 16 34.58 -0.44 -43.59
CA LEU A 16 34.34 -0.40 -45.03
C LEU A 16 33.90 0.99 -45.50
N ILE A 17 33.01 1.67 -44.77
CA ILE A 17 32.58 3.04 -45.06
C ILE A 17 33.75 4.02 -44.92
N LEU A 18 34.58 3.88 -43.89
CA LEU A 18 35.77 4.72 -43.69
C LEU A 18 36.83 4.50 -44.78
N VAL A 19 37.04 3.26 -45.20
CA VAL A 19 37.95 2.89 -46.30
C VAL A 19 37.43 3.39 -47.64
N LEU A 20 36.13 3.24 -47.92
CA LEU A 20 35.50 3.80 -49.12
C LEU A 20 35.56 5.34 -49.12
N ASN A 21 35.34 5.99 -47.98
CA ASN A 21 35.48 7.44 -47.87
C ASN A 21 36.92 7.92 -48.11
N HIS A 22 37.91 7.18 -47.59
CA HIS A 22 39.33 7.49 -47.81
C HIS A 22 39.75 7.28 -49.28
N TYR A 23 39.22 6.26 -49.96
CA TYR A 23 39.57 5.96 -51.36
C TYR A 23 38.85 6.87 -52.37
N PHE A 24 37.58 7.21 -52.13
CA PHE A 24 36.79 8.00 -53.07
C PHE A 24 36.75 9.49 -52.73
N GLY A 25 37.27 9.91 -51.57
CA GLY A 25 37.41 11.33 -51.20
C GLY A 25 36.08 12.08 -51.01
N TRP A 26 34.99 11.37 -50.71
CA TRP A 26 33.66 11.99 -50.62
C TRP A 26 33.57 13.01 -49.50
N SER A 27 34.26 12.81 -48.37
CA SER A 27 34.29 13.81 -47.29
C SER A 27 35.01 15.08 -47.72
N ASP A 28 36.08 15.00 -48.51
CA ASP A 28 36.84 16.17 -48.96
C ASP A 28 36.07 16.95 -50.02
N TYR A 29 35.32 16.26 -50.89
CA TYR A 29 34.41 16.89 -51.87
C TYR A 29 33.18 17.54 -51.22
N LEU A 30 32.60 16.91 -50.17
CA LEU A 30 31.44 17.43 -49.43
C LEU A 30 31.81 18.45 -48.35
N SER A 31 33.08 18.54 -47.93
CA SER A 31 33.53 19.53 -46.93
C SER A 31 34.16 20.77 -47.56
N ASP A 32 34.47 20.73 -48.86
CA ASP A 32 34.81 21.89 -49.65
C ASP A 32 33.61 22.84 -49.77
N THR A 33 33.78 24.05 -49.22
CA THR A 33 32.76 25.11 -49.21
C THR A 33 32.31 25.51 -50.61
N ASP A 34 33.17 25.39 -51.62
CA ASP A 34 32.85 25.77 -52.99
C ASP A 34 31.94 24.74 -53.68
N ASN A 35 32.14 23.45 -53.42
CA ASN A 35 31.30 22.37 -53.93
C ASN A 35 29.92 22.32 -53.23
N LEU A 36 29.89 22.59 -51.93
CA LEU A 36 28.65 22.76 -51.16
C LEU A 36 27.82 23.95 -51.67
N MET A 37 28.47 25.08 -51.95
CA MET A 37 27.80 26.25 -52.52
C MET A 37 27.34 26.01 -53.97
N PHE A 38 28.11 25.29 -54.79
CA PHE A 38 27.71 24.88 -56.13
C PHE A 38 26.46 23.96 -56.11
N LEU A 39 26.45 22.95 -55.24
CA LEU A 39 25.30 22.07 -55.06
C LEU A 39 24.07 22.83 -54.56
N LYS A 40 24.24 23.71 -53.57
CA LYS A 40 23.16 24.55 -53.06
C LYS A 40 22.60 25.49 -54.13
N LYS A 41 23.46 26.14 -54.90
CA LYS A 41 23.06 27.00 -56.02
C LYS A 41 22.33 26.22 -57.12
N THR A 42 22.79 25.03 -57.46
CA THR A 42 22.12 24.13 -58.42
C THR A 42 20.74 23.68 -57.91
N VAL A 43 20.61 23.42 -56.60
CA VAL A 43 19.35 23.10 -55.95
C VAL A 43 18.41 24.31 -55.93
N GLU A 44 18.92 25.52 -55.73
CA GLU A 44 18.13 26.77 -55.78
C GLU A 44 17.62 27.07 -57.20
N GLU A 45 18.44 26.82 -58.23
CA GLU A 45 18.07 27.01 -59.64
C GLU A 45 17.02 25.99 -60.14
N ASN A 46 17.01 24.76 -59.59
CA ASN A 46 16.12 23.67 -60.01
C ASN A 46 15.45 22.93 -58.83
N PHE A 47 14.85 23.70 -57.93
CA PHE A 47 14.34 23.22 -56.63
C PHE A 47 13.42 21.99 -56.70
N LEU A 48 12.48 21.97 -57.65
CA LEU A 48 11.50 20.87 -57.76
C LEU A 48 12.17 19.55 -58.17
N TRP A 49 13.10 19.60 -59.13
CA TRP A 49 13.84 18.42 -59.58
C TRP A 49 14.79 17.90 -58.51
N ALA A 50 15.49 18.80 -57.81
CA ALA A 50 16.33 18.44 -56.68
C ALA A 50 15.54 17.74 -55.57
N LEU A 51 14.34 18.23 -55.25
CA LEU A 51 13.45 17.63 -54.26
C LEU A 51 13.00 16.21 -54.69
N CYS A 52 12.58 16.04 -55.95
CA CYS A 52 12.19 14.75 -56.48
C CYS A 52 13.33 13.73 -56.44
N ILE A 53 14.53 14.14 -56.88
CA ILE A 53 15.73 13.30 -56.86
C ILE A 53 16.07 12.90 -55.42
N TYR A 54 16.06 13.85 -54.49
CA TYR A 54 16.33 13.58 -53.08
C TYR A 54 15.35 12.56 -52.49
N ILE A 55 14.06 12.69 -52.77
CA ILE A 55 13.03 11.75 -52.29
C ILE A 55 13.29 10.34 -52.85
N VAL A 56 13.53 10.22 -54.15
CA VAL A 56 13.79 8.92 -54.80
C VAL A 56 15.05 8.26 -54.24
N LEU A 57 16.15 9.01 -54.14
CA LEU A 57 17.41 8.51 -53.59
C LEU A 57 17.28 8.10 -52.13
N THR A 58 16.53 8.85 -51.32
CA THR A 58 16.29 8.52 -49.91
C THR A 58 15.44 7.25 -49.78
N ILE A 59 14.42 7.08 -50.63
CA ILE A 59 13.61 5.85 -50.66
C ILE A 59 14.48 4.65 -51.01
N ILE A 60 15.27 4.75 -52.08
CA ILE A 60 16.20 3.69 -52.50
C ILE A 60 17.22 3.41 -51.39
N GLY A 61 17.79 4.45 -50.79
CA GLY A 61 18.77 4.32 -49.71
C GLY A 61 18.20 3.66 -48.44
N CYS A 62 16.93 3.92 -48.11
CA CYS A 62 16.22 3.28 -47.00
C CYS A 62 15.90 1.80 -47.29
N VAL A 63 15.42 1.50 -48.50
CA VAL A 63 14.89 0.16 -48.84
C VAL A 63 15.98 -0.79 -49.31
N VAL A 64 16.88 -0.33 -50.17
CA VAL A 64 17.91 -1.15 -50.84
C VAL A 64 19.23 -1.15 -50.10
N LEU A 65 19.70 0.04 -49.68
CA LEU A 65 21.05 0.20 -49.11
C LEU A 65 21.07 0.17 -47.57
N ALA A 66 19.89 0.15 -46.94
CA ALA A 66 19.73 0.18 -45.49
C ALA A 66 20.62 1.23 -44.78
N LEU A 67 20.72 2.44 -45.37
CA LEU A 67 21.51 3.53 -44.81
C LEU A 67 20.87 4.14 -43.54
N PRO A 68 21.65 4.56 -42.52
CA PRO A 68 21.10 5.15 -41.30
C PRO A 68 20.27 6.41 -41.57
N GLY A 69 19.09 6.52 -40.95
CA GLY A 69 18.18 7.65 -41.18
C GLY A 69 18.77 9.05 -40.91
N ILE A 70 19.79 9.13 -40.06
CA ILE A 70 20.53 10.37 -39.76
C ILE A 70 21.19 10.95 -41.02
N THR A 71 21.67 10.09 -41.93
CA THR A 71 22.35 10.52 -43.16
C THR A 71 21.45 11.37 -44.04
N PHE A 72 20.20 10.94 -44.22
CA PHE A 72 19.20 11.66 -45.01
C PHE A 72 18.79 12.98 -44.34
N ALA A 73 18.55 12.99 -43.04
CA ALA A 73 18.18 14.21 -42.31
C ALA A 73 19.27 15.29 -42.36
N VAL A 74 20.54 14.89 -42.27
CA VAL A 74 21.68 15.81 -42.41
C VAL A 74 21.78 16.37 -43.83
N ALA A 75 21.66 15.50 -44.85
CA ALA A 75 21.67 15.92 -46.24
C ALA A 75 20.51 16.90 -46.55
N ALA A 76 19.32 16.64 -46.02
CA ALA A 76 18.16 17.50 -46.20
C ALA A 76 18.37 18.90 -45.60
N GLY A 77 18.99 18.97 -44.41
CA GLY A 77 19.25 20.25 -43.74
C GLY A 77 20.30 21.09 -44.45
N ILE A 78 21.32 20.45 -45.00
CA ILE A 78 22.37 21.11 -45.79
C ILE A 78 21.82 21.65 -47.12
N LEU A 79 21.03 20.84 -47.85
CA LEU A 79 20.60 21.14 -49.21
C LEU A 79 19.36 22.05 -49.29
N PHE A 80 18.36 21.83 -48.42
CA PHE A 80 17.07 22.50 -48.49
C PHE A 80 16.80 23.44 -47.30
N GLY A 81 17.75 23.55 -46.37
CA GLY A 81 17.60 24.33 -45.15
C GLY A 81 16.64 23.68 -44.13
N PRO A 82 16.33 24.38 -43.02
CA PRO A 82 15.64 23.77 -41.89
C PRO A 82 14.19 23.37 -42.20
N PHE A 83 13.37 24.27 -42.75
CA PHE A 83 11.93 24.01 -42.93
C PHE A 83 11.65 23.06 -44.09
N MET A 84 12.21 23.36 -45.28
CA MET A 84 12.01 22.51 -46.45
C MET A 84 12.76 21.19 -46.34
N GLY A 85 13.92 21.16 -45.67
CA GLY A 85 14.64 19.93 -45.36
C GLY A 85 13.84 19.00 -44.44
N ILE A 86 13.18 19.54 -43.40
CA ILE A 86 12.34 18.74 -42.50
C ILE A 86 11.20 18.09 -43.29
N PHE A 87 10.51 18.90 -44.11
CA PHE A 87 9.38 18.42 -44.89
C PHE A 87 9.80 17.37 -45.93
N ALA A 88 10.84 17.65 -46.70
CA ALA A 88 11.39 16.75 -47.71
C ALA A 88 11.84 15.42 -47.08
N CYS A 89 12.59 15.50 -45.98
CA CYS A 89 13.10 14.32 -45.30
C CYS A 89 11.96 13.49 -44.69
N LEU A 90 10.96 14.11 -44.07
CA LEU A 90 9.83 13.37 -43.48
C LEU A 90 9.02 12.62 -44.52
N ILE A 91 8.74 13.25 -45.67
CA ILE A 91 8.03 12.58 -46.76
C ILE A 91 8.88 11.41 -47.27
N ALA A 92 10.14 11.65 -47.58
CA ALA A 92 11.02 10.64 -48.15
C ALA A 92 11.24 9.44 -47.22
N THR A 93 11.51 9.68 -45.94
CA THR A 93 11.74 8.61 -44.95
C THR A 93 10.46 7.86 -44.61
N THR A 94 9.31 8.54 -44.59
CA THR A 94 8.00 7.89 -44.39
C THR A 94 7.65 6.99 -45.57
N LEU A 95 7.81 7.47 -46.80
CA LEU A 95 7.59 6.66 -48.01
C LEU A 95 8.55 5.46 -48.07
N GLY A 96 9.83 5.67 -47.73
CA GLY A 96 10.81 4.58 -47.60
C GLY A 96 10.42 3.57 -46.52
N ALA A 97 9.96 4.02 -45.36
CA ALA A 97 9.49 3.18 -44.27
C ALA A 97 8.22 2.40 -44.64
N MET A 98 7.30 3.01 -45.41
CA MET A 98 6.10 2.36 -45.94
C MET A 98 6.46 1.23 -46.91
N LEU A 99 7.39 1.47 -47.84
CA LEU A 99 7.86 0.45 -48.78
C LEU A 99 8.60 -0.68 -48.05
N ALA A 100 9.52 -0.37 -47.14
CA ALA A 100 10.21 -1.38 -46.33
C ALA A 100 9.24 -2.22 -45.48
N PHE A 101 8.19 -1.59 -44.93
CA PHE A 101 7.13 -2.29 -44.20
C PHE A 101 6.33 -3.24 -45.11
N LEU A 102 5.97 -2.81 -46.33
CA LEU A 102 5.27 -3.65 -47.29
C LEU A 102 6.13 -4.83 -47.75
N VAL A 103 7.42 -4.59 -48.03
CA VAL A 103 8.39 -5.63 -48.36
C VAL A 103 8.53 -6.62 -47.20
N GLY A 104 8.71 -6.14 -45.96
CA GLY A 104 8.78 -7.00 -44.78
C GLY A 104 7.50 -7.80 -44.55
N ARG A 105 6.33 -7.20 -44.79
CA ARG A 105 5.03 -7.87 -44.64
C ARG A 105 4.81 -8.96 -45.69
N PHE A 106 5.18 -8.71 -46.94
CA PHE A 106 4.99 -9.66 -48.02
C PHE A 106 6.02 -10.80 -47.97
N PHE A 107 7.30 -10.49 -47.76
CA PHE A 107 8.38 -11.48 -47.84
C PHE A 107 8.77 -12.13 -46.52
N LEU A 108 8.64 -11.44 -45.37
CA LEU A 108 9.17 -11.93 -44.09
C LEU A 108 8.10 -12.42 -43.12
N LYS A 109 6.82 -12.02 -43.29
CA LYS A 109 5.77 -12.35 -42.32
C LYS A 109 5.55 -13.85 -42.21
N GLU A 110 5.43 -14.57 -43.34
CA GLU A 110 5.15 -16.00 -43.32
C GLU A 110 6.35 -16.85 -42.86
N SER A 111 7.58 -16.44 -43.22
CA SER A 111 8.79 -17.19 -42.87
C SER A 111 9.28 -16.95 -41.43
N VAL A 112 9.11 -15.75 -40.89
CA VAL A 112 9.74 -15.32 -39.62
C VAL A 112 8.77 -15.32 -38.45
N LYS A 113 7.45 -15.17 -38.68
CA LYS A 113 6.43 -15.20 -37.62
C LYS A 113 6.48 -16.48 -36.76
N PRO A 114 6.61 -17.71 -37.32
CA PRO A 114 6.70 -18.94 -36.53
C PRO A 114 7.96 -19.03 -35.67
N MET A 115 9.06 -18.40 -36.10
CA MET A 115 10.30 -18.32 -35.32
C MET A 115 10.23 -17.28 -34.20
N LEU A 116 9.53 -16.16 -34.42
CA LEU A 116 9.32 -15.12 -33.41
C LEU A 116 8.37 -15.59 -32.30
N GLU A 117 7.35 -16.37 -32.64
CA GLU A 117 6.41 -16.94 -31.66
C GLU A 117 7.07 -17.95 -30.70
N LYS A 118 8.20 -18.55 -31.09
CA LYS A 118 9.00 -19.44 -30.22
C LYS A 118 9.77 -18.69 -29.13
N ASN A 119 10.08 -17.41 -29.32
CA ASN A 119 10.79 -16.59 -28.34
C ASN A 119 9.80 -15.69 -27.59
N LYS A 120 9.49 -16.07 -26.34
CA LYS A 120 8.48 -15.40 -25.50
C LYS A 120 8.71 -13.90 -25.31
N LEU A 121 9.96 -13.44 -25.27
CA LEU A 121 10.32 -12.03 -25.10
C LEU A 121 9.97 -11.20 -26.34
N LEU A 122 10.32 -11.72 -27.53
CA LEU A 122 10.00 -11.09 -28.82
C LEU A 122 8.50 -11.13 -29.11
N LYS A 123 7.82 -12.22 -28.75
CA LYS A 123 6.36 -12.32 -28.84
C LYS A 123 5.68 -11.20 -28.03
N ARG A 124 6.09 -11.00 -26.77
CA ARG A 124 5.50 -9.99 -25.88
C ARG A 124 5.80 -8.54 -26.30
N LEU A 125 6.99 -8.27 -26.87
CA LEU A 125 7.39 -6.93 -27.27
C LEU A 125 6.79 -6.49 -28.63
N LEU A 126 6.56 -7.44 -29.55
CA LEU A 126 6.13 -7.16 -30.93
C LEU A 126 4.66 -7.51 -31.20
N PHE A 127 4.03 -8.35 -30.36
CA PHE A 127 2.66 -8.83 -30.52
C PHE A 127 1.91 -8.67 -29.19
N SER A 128 1.42 -7.45 -28.94
CA SER A 128 0.54 -7.14 -27.83
C SER A 128 -0.92 -7.36 -28.23
N GLU A 129 -1.70 -8.07 -27.41
CA GLU A 129 -3.11 -8.42 -27.67
C GLU A 129 -4.06 -7.21 -27.61
N ASP A 130 -3.60 -6.06 -27.11
CA ASP A 130 -4.38 -4.81 -27.00
C ASP A 130 -3.91 -3.75 -28.01
N GLY A 131 -4.75 -3.37 -28.97
CA GLY A 131 -4.43 -2.38 -30.03
C GLY A 131 -4.06 -0.95 -29.57
N LYS A 132 -4.01 -0.68 -28.26
CA LYS A 132 -3.44 0.55 -27.66
C LYS A 132 -1.91 0.47 -27.50
N SER A 133 -1.34 -0.73 -27.43
CA SER A 133 0.09 -0.97 -27.26
C SER A 133 0.89 -0.71 -28.54
N ASP A 134 0.33 -1.02 -29.72
CA ASP A 134 0.96 -0.75 -31.03
C ASP A 134 1.38 0.72 -31.21
N MET A 135 0.52 1.65 -30.79
CA MET A 135 0.78 3.09 -30.86
C MET A 135 1.91 3.49 -29.91
N ILE A 136 1.93 2.92 -28.69
CA ILE A 136 2.93 3.23 -27.67
C ILE A 136 4.30 2.71 -28.11
N VAL A 137 4.36 1.49 -28.66
CA VAL A 137 5.59 0.90 -29.19
C VAL A 137 6.15 1.76 -30.34
N LEU A 138 5.32 2.17 -31.30
CA LEU A 138 5.74 3.04 -32.41
C LEU A 138 6.19 4.43 -31.92
N MET A 139 5.47 5.01 -30.95
CA MET A 139 5.83 6.30 -30.37
C MET A 139 7.21 6.26 -29.70
N ILE A 140 7.48 5.24 -28.88
CA ILE A 140 8.74 5.12 -28.14
C ILE A 140 9.92 4.85 -29.09
N THR A 141 9.76 3.89 -29.99
CA THR A 141 10.85 3.45 -30.89
C THR A 141 11.22 4.47 -31.98
N ARG A 142 10.29 5.36 -32.36
CA ARG A 142 10.53 6.45 -33.32
C ARG A 142 11.09 7.71 -32.65
N MET A 143 10.76 7.96 -31.38
CA MET A 143 11.31 9.08 -30.62
C MET A 143 12.66 8.76 -29.96
N VAL A 144 12.87 7.51 -29.52
CA VAL A 144 14.10 7.04 -28.88
C VAL A 144 14.80 6.05 -29.81
N PRO A 145 16.02 6.36 -30.31
CA PRO A 145 16.73 5.51 -31.26
C PRO A 145 17.37 4.29 -30.58
N LEU A 146 16.54 3.37 -30.05
CA LEU A 146 16.98 2.14 -29.37
C LEU A 146 17.49 1.07 -30.37
N PHE A 147 17.01 1.10 -31.62
CA PHE A 147 17.34 0.12 -32.65
C PHE A 147 17.68 0.78 -33.99
N PRO A 148 18.46 0.13 -34.87
CA PRO A 148 18.75 0.67 -36.21
C PRO A 148 17.47 0.88 -37.03
N TYR A 149 17.28 2.10 -37.56
CA TYR A 149 16.09 2.56 -38.28
C TYR A 149 15.56 1.58 -39.33
N ASN A 150 16.46 1.03 -40.16
CA ASN A 150 16.04 0.15 -41.26
C ASN A 150 15.53 -1.20 -40.77
N LEU A 151 16.19 -1.77 -39.75
CA LEU A 151 15.76 -3.04 -39.17
C LEU A 151 14.36 -2.91 -38.55
N GLN A 152 14.08 -1.77 -37.92
CA GLN A 152 12.75 -1.48 -37.38
C GLN A 152 11.67 -1.48 -38.49
N ASN A 153 11.93 -0.80 -39.61
CA ASN A 153 10.94 -0.68 -40.70
C ASN A 153 10.53 -2.05 -41.27
N PHE A 154 11.48 -2.96 -41.45
CA PHE A 154 11.17 -4.33 -41.89
C PHE A 154 10.52 -5.16 -40.79
N ALA A 155 10.98 -5.02 -39.53
CA ALA A 155 10.45 -5.75 -38.39
C ALA A 155 8.95 -5.45 -38.14
N TYR A 156 8.53 -4.19 -38.28
CA TYR A 156 7.11 -3.82 -38.17
C TYR A 156 6.25 -4.44 -39.28
N GLY A 157 6.81 -4.75 -40.45
CA GLY A 157 6.08 -5.47 -41.50
C GLY A 157 5.61 -6.86 -41.05
N ILE A 158 6.37 -7.50 -40.15
CA ILE A 158 6.10 -8.84 -39.60
C ILE A 158 5.00 -8.80 -38.53
N THR A 159 4.80 -7.67 -37.84
CA THR A 159 3.79 -7.53 -36.80
C THR A 159 2.37 -7.40 -37.38
N ASP A 160 1.37 -7.38 -36.50
CA ASP A 160 -0.05 -7.27 -36.87
C ASP A 160 -0.56 -5.82 -36.97
N ILE A 161 0.35 -4.83 -36.89
CA ILE A 161 0.01 -3.41 -37.00
C ILE A 161 -0.57 -3.09 -38.38
N GLY A 162 -1.67 -2.34 -38.47
CA GLY A 162 -2.25 -1.91 -39.74
C GLY A 162 -1.34 -0.94 -40.52
N PHE A 163 -1.29 -1.06 -41.86
CA PHE A 163 -0.44 -0.22 -42.73
C PHE A 163 -0.65 1.29 -42.52
N TRP A 164 -1.91 1.73 -42.48
CA TRP A 164 -2.23 3.15 -42.28
C TRP A 164 -1.89 3.65 -40.88
N LYS A 165 -2.12 2.82 -39.85
CA LYS A 165 -1.71 3.15 -38.48
C LYS A 165 -0.20 3.33 -38.40
N TYR A 166 0.56 2.38 -38.96
CA TYR A 166 2.01 2.46 -39.04
C TYR A 166 2.48 3.73 -39.77
N SER A 167 1.89 4.04 -40.93
CA SER A 167 2.29 5.19 -41.77
C SER A 167 2.07 6.52 -41.07
N ILE A 168 0.88 6.73 -40.50
CA ILE A 168 0.51 7.98 -39.81
C ILE A 168 1.37 8.17 -38.56
N PHE A 169 1.49 7.15 -37.71
CA PHE A 169 2.27 7.27 -36.47
C PHE A 169 3.77 7.42 -36.75
N THR A 170 4.30 6.76 -37.78
CA THR A 170 5.69 6.92 -38.19
C THR A 170 5.95 8.36 -38.64
N PHE A 171 5.08 8.94 -39.47
CA PHE A 171 5.20 10.35 -39.88
C PHE A 171 5.19 11.32 -38.69
N ILE A 172 4.25 11.16 -37.76
CA ILE A 172 4.09 12.05 -36.60
C ILE A 172 5.28 11.93 -35.64
N PHE A 173 5.70 10.72 -35.29
CA PHE A 173 6.71 10.51 -34.25
C PHE A 173 8.15 10.65 -34.75
N MET A 174 8.40 10.67 -36.07
CA MET A 174 9.71 11.00 -36.64
C MET A 174 9.96 12.52 -36.71
N LEU A 175 8.92 13.35 -36.71
CA LEU A 175 9.03 14.81 -36.82
C LEU A 175 10.04 15.43 -35.84
N PRO A 176 10.04 15.11 -34.53
CA PRO A 176 11.01 15.71 -33.61
C PRO A 176 12.45 15.29 -33.92
N GLY A 177 12.69 14.01 -34.19
CA GLY A 177 14.03 13.49 -34.50
C GLY A 177 14.60 14.05 -35.81
N VAL A 178 13.79 14.10 -36.87
CA VAL A 178 14.17 14.71 -38.14
C VAL A 178 14.41 16.22 -37.96
N SER A 179 13.58 16.91 -37.19
CA SER A 179 13.76 18.34 -36.90
C SER A 179 15.08 18.62 -36.20
N PHE A 180 15.45 17.82 -35.20
CA PHE A 180 16.73 17.95 -34.50
C PHE A 180 17.93 17.89 -35.46
N PHE A 181 18.03 16.82 -36.26
CA PHE A 181 19.17 16.61 -37.15
C PHE A 181 19.19 17.60 -38.33
N THR A 182 18.02 17.95 -38.88
CA THR A 182 17.92 18.88 -40.01
C THR A 182 18.24 20.31 -39.59
N ILE A 183 17.73 20.78 -38.44
CA ILE A 183 18.04 22.13 -37.93
C ILE A 183 19.51 22.23 -37.53
N GLY A 184 20.05 21.20 -36.87
CA GLY A 184 21.46 21.15 -36.49
C GLY A 184 22.41 21.18 -37.69
N SER A 185 22.09 20.43 -38.75
CA SER A 185 22.90 20.40 -39.98
C SER A 185 22.74 21.65 -40.83
N ALA A 186 21.55 22.24 -40.91
CA ALA A 186 21.33 23.54 -41.56
C ALA A 186 22.15 24.67 -40.88
N GLY A 187 22.41 24.56 -39.57
CA GLY A 187 23.28 25.48 -38.84
C GLY A 187 24.75 25.45 -39.28
N LEU A 188 25.21 24.36 -39.91
CA LEU A 188 26.59 24.25 -40.42
C LEU A 188 26.81 25.16 -41.64
N THR A 189 25.78 25.33 -42.46
CA THR A 189 25.83 26.09 -43.72
C THR A 189 25.13 27.46 -43.65
N ALA A 190 24.68 27.89 -42.47
CA ALA A 190 24.04 29.19 -42.28
C ALA A 190 25.07 30.33 -42.28
N GLU A 191 24.82 31.40 -43.04
CA GLU A 191 25.71 32.57 -43.14
C GLU A 191 25.55 33.56 -41.96
N GLY A 192 24.47 33.45 -41.17
CA GLY A 192 24.14 34.33 -40.04
C GLY A 192 24.34 33.71 -38.65
N ASP A 193 23.44 34.00 -37.70
CA ASP A 193 23.50 33.58 -36.29
C ASP A 193 23.43 32.04 -36.08
N LYS A 194 24.52 31.32 -36.41
CA LYS A 194 24.66 29.86 -36.27
C LYS A 194 24.27 29.36 -34.88
N TRP A 195 24.55 30.15 -33.84
CA TRP A 195 24.18 29.84 -32.45
C TRP A 195 22.67 29.60 -32.26
N LYS A 196 21.79 30.29 -32.99
CA LYS A 196 20.34 30.09 -32.88
C LYS A 196 19.91 28.70 -33.35
N TYR A 197 20.58 28.16 -34.37
CA TYR A 197 20.34 26.79 -34.87
C TYR A 197 20.79 25.73 -33.86
N PHE A 198 21.97 25.91 -33.26
CA PHE A 198 22.46 24.98 -32.23
C PHE A 198 21.65 25.05 -30.93
N LEU A 199 21.21 26.25 -30.52
CA LEU A 199 20.36 26.45 -29.35
C LEU A 199 18.99 25.79 -29.55
N THR A 200 18.36 26.01 -30.71
CA THR A 200 17.05 25.40 -31.02
C THR A 200 17.14 23.88 -31.13
N ALA A 201 18.19 23.34 -31.75
CA ALA A 201 18.47 21.91 -31.76
C ALA A 201 18.69 21.35 -30.34
N GLY A 202 19.45 22.05 -29.49
CA GLY A 202 19.70 21.66 -28.10
C GLY A 202 18.44 21.62 -27.23
N VAL A 203 17.58 22.64 -27.33
CA VAL A 203 16.27 22.67 -26.62
C VAL A 203 15.37 21.53 -27.10
N LEU A 204 15.32 21.28 -28.41
CA LEU A 204 14.50 20.22 -28.99
C LEU A 204 14.99 18.83 -28.54
N ALA A 205 16.31 18.61 -28.48
CA ALA A 205 16.89 17.37 -27.95
C ALA A 205 16.55 17.16 -26.47
N ALA A 206 16.60 18.20 -25.63
CA ALA A 206 16.24 18.11 -24.23
C ALA A 206 14.75 17.77 -24.04
N LEU A 207 13.86 18.41 -24.81
CA LEU A 207 12.41 18.16 -24.77
C LEU A 207 12.06 16.74 -25.22
N VAL A 208 12.64 16.27 -26.33
CA VAL A 208 12.42 14.90 -26.84
C VAL A 208 12.94 13.86 -25.86
N THR A 209 14.11 14.09 -25.25
CA THR A 209 14.69 13.20 -24.25
C THR A 209 13.84 13.15 -22.98
N ALA A 210 13.41 14.31 -22.47
CA ALA A 210 12.53 14.38 -21.30
C ALA A 210 11.18 13.72 -21.57
N ALA A 211 10.56 13.96 -22.72
CA ALA A 211 9.32 13.31 -23.13
C ALA A 211 9.50 11.79 -23.24
N GLY A 212 10.60 11.33 -23.83
CA GLY A 212 10.97 9.90 -23.91
C GLY A 212 11.09 9.25 -22.54
N ILE A 213 11.80 9.88 -21.60
CA ILE A 213 11.96 9.38 -20.22
C ILE A 213 10.63 9.37 -19.46
N LEU A 214 9.81 10.42 -19.60
CA LEU A 214 8.50 10.50 -18.93
C LEU A 214 7.53 9.44 -19.45
N ILE A 215 7.51 9.22 -20.77
CA ILE A 215 6.72 8.16 -21.41
C ILE A 215 7.23 6.79 -20.97
N GLN A 216 8.54 6.57 -20.95
CA GLN A 216 9.15 5.33 -20.47
C GLN A 216 8.73 5.04 -19.03
N ARG A 217 8.85 6.01 -18.11
CA ARG A 217 8.45 5.83 -16.70
C ARG A 217 6.94 5.57 -16.53
N LYS A 218 6.11 6.21 -17.36
CA LYS A 218 4.65 6.09 -17.26
C LYS A 218 4.13 4.76 -17.82
N PHE A 219 4.78 4.21 -18.85
CA PHE A 219 4.26 3.04 -19.58
C PHE A 219 5.10 1.77 -19.42
N LEU A 220 6.40 1.88 -19.16
CA LEU A 220 7.34 0.78 -18.91
C LEU A 220 7.79 0.79 -17.44
N GLY A 221 6.88 1.07 -16.49
CA GLY A 221 7.20 1.14 -15.07
C GLY A 221 8.19 0.05 -14.66
N ASN A 222 9.23 0.40 -13.90
CA ASN A 222 10.36 -0.48 -13.56
C ASN A 222 9.88 -1.92 -13.42
N GLU A 223 10.27 -2.80 -14.36
CA GLU A 223 9.94 -4.21 -14.22
C GLU A 223 10.59 -4.67 -12.92
N LYS A 224 9.76 -5.05 -11.96
CA LYS A 224 10.25 -5.60 -10.71
C LYS A 224 10.85 -6.96 -11.01
N GLU A 225 12.06 -7.20 -10.49
CA GLU A 225 12.72 -8.50 -10.58
C GLU A 225 12.00 -9.55 -9.70
N ASP A 226 11.20 -9.08 -8.74
CA ASP A 226 10.64 -9.87 -7.66
C ASP A 226 9.13 -10.00 -7.77
N ALA A 227 8.64 -11.22 -7.54
CA ALA A 227 7.21 -11.51 -7.47
C ALA A 227 6.84 -12.32 -6.22
N ILE A 228 5.63 -12.06 -5.72
CA ILE A 228 4.99 -12.85 -4.67
C ILE A 228 3.73 -13.49 -5.25
N ILE A 229 3.67 -14.80 -5.18
CA ILE A 229 2.49 -15.62 -5.41
C ILE A 229 1.74 -15.74 -4.08
N LEU A 230 0.54 -15.17 -4.01
CA LEU A 230 -0.39 -15.39 -2.90
C LEU A 230 -1.28 -16.60 -3.23
N PHE A 231 -1.03 -17.71 -2.57
CA PHE A 231 -1.75 -18.97 -2.76
C PHE A 231 -2.92 -19.07 -1.77
N THR A 232 -4.15 -19.11 -2.26
CA THR A 232 -5.36 -19.04 -1.41
C THR A 232 -6.52 -19.87 -1.93
N ARG A 233 -7.55 -20.03 -1.10
CA ARG A 233 -8.91 -20.40 -1.52
C ARG A 233 -9.77 -19.14 -1.66
N VAL A 234 -10.88 -19.26 -2.39
CA VAL A 234 -11.92 -18.22 -2.41
C VAL A 234 -12.73 -18.30 -1.11
N PRO A 235 -12.86 -17.23 -0.31
CA PRO A 235 -13.52 -17.28 1.00
C PRO A 235 -15.03 -17.39 0.85
N ILE A 236 -15.53 -18.61 0.79
CA ILE A 236 -16.94 -18.93 0.58
C ILE A 236 -17.51 -19.59 1.85
N PRO A 237 -18.65 -19.09 2.36
CA PRO A 237 -19.30 -19.69 3.52
C PRO A 237 -19.51 -21.20 3.36
N GLY A 238 -19.04 -21.97 4.34
CA GLY A 238 -19.17 -23.42 4.35
C GLY A 238 -18.13 -24.20 3.52
N GLN A 239 -17.23 -23.50 2.80
CA GLN A 239 -16.23 -24.13 1.92
C GLN A 239 -14.78 -23.80 2.31
N THR A 240 -14.58 -22.77 3.13
CA THR A 240 -13.27 -22.40 3.69
C THR A 240 -13.23 -22.58 5.18
N LYS A 241 -12.06 -22.96 5.72
CA LYS A 241 -11.85 -23.22 7.16
C LYS A 241 -12.90 -24.16 7.74
N THR A 242 -13.23 -25.22 7.01
CA THR A 242 -14.30 -26.16 7.37
C THR A 242 -14.02 -26.87 8.70
N ARG A 243 -12.75 -27.05 9.08
CA ARG A 243 -12.33 -27.57 10.39
C ARG A 243 -12.71 -26.66 11.57
N LEU A 244 -13.00 -25.38 11.33
CA LEU A 244 -13.51 -24.44 12.34
C LEU A 244 -15.04 -24.42 12.42
N MET A 245 -15.75 -25.01 11.45
CA MET A 245 -17.22 -25.00 11.40
C MET A 245 -17.95 -25.67 12.58
N PRO A 246 -17.35 -26.63 13.32
CA PRO A 246 -17.96 -27.10 14.57
C PRO A 246 -18.10 -25.99 15.63
N PHE A 247 -17.42 -24.85 15.48
CA PHE A 247 -17.35 -23.77 16.45
C PHE A 247 -17.73 -22.39 15.90
N LEU A 248 -17.61 -22.20 14.59
CA LEU A 248 -17.91 -20.98 13.87
C LEU A 248 -18.95 -21.27 12.78
N THR A 249 -19.81 -20.30 12.47
CA THR A 249 -20.70 -20.47 11.31
C THR A 249 -19.90 -20.50 10.01
N GLY A 250 -20.47 -21.04 8.93
CA GLY A 250 -19.83 -20.96 7.61
C GLY A 250 -19.50 -19.52 7.21
N GLU A 251 -20.37 -18.56 7.55
CA GLU A 251 -20.14 -17.13 7.32
C GLU A 251 -18.94 -16.60 8.12
N ASP A 252 -18.84 -16.96 9.40
CA ASP A 252 -17.71 -16.58 10.26
C ASP A 252 -16.39 -17.16 9.74
N CYS A 253 -16.41 -18.41 9.25
CA CYS A 253 -15.23 -19.06 8.66
C CYS A 253 -14.75 -18.32 7.40
N ALA A 254 -15.67 -17.96 6.51
CA ALA A 254 -15.34 -17.19 5.31
C ALA A 254 -14.89 -15.75 5.63
N ALA A 255 -15.49 -15.12 6.64
CA ALA A 255 -15.06 -13.81 7.12
C ALA A 255 -13.65 -13.85 7.70
N LEU A 256 -13.34 -14.87 8.51
CA LEU A 256 -12.00 -15.09 9.07
C LEU A 256 -10.96 -15.30 7.95
N HIS A 257 -11.24 -16.18 6.99
CA HIS A 257 -10.36 -16.41 5.84
C HIS A 257 -10.15 -15.12 5.02
N SER A 258 -11.21 -14.33 4.84
CA SER A 258 -11.10 -13.04 4.15
C SER A 258 -10.17 -12.04 4.85
N GLU A 259 -10.14 -12.03 6.18
CA GLU A 259 -9.20 -11.21 6.96
C GLU A 259 -7.76 -11.71 6.80
N PHE A 260 -7.54 -13.01 6.77
CA PHE A 260 -6.22 -13.57 6.57
C PHE A 260 -5.65 -13.20 5.18
N ILE A 261 -6.48 -13.32 4.13
CA ILE A 261 -6.13 -12.84 2.78
C ILE A 261 -5.79 -11.35 2.79
N ARG A 262 -6.60 -10.52 3.47
CA ARG A 262 -6.33 -9.07 3.55
C ARG A 262 -5.00 -8.77 4.25
N ASN A 263 -4.70 -9.45 5.34
CA ASN A 263 -3.45 -9.26 6.07
C ASN A 263 -2.23 -9.66 5.22
N ALA A 264 -2.29 -10.82 4.56
CA ALA A 264 -1.23 -11.27 3.66
C ALA A 264 -1.06 -10.31 2.46
N SER A 265 -2.16 -9.83 1.87
CA SER A 265 -2.13 -8.83 0.80
C SER A 265 -1.46 -7.52 1.24
N LEU A 266 -1.76 -7.02 2.44
CA LEU A 266 -1.13 -5.80 2.98
C LEU A 266 0.36 -5.99 3.24
N ALA A 267 0.76 -7.16 3.74
CA ALA A 267 2.16 -7.50 3.94
C ALA A 267 2.93 -7.53 2.60
N CYS A 268 2.35 -8.11 1.55
CA CYS A 268 2.92 -8.12 0.21
C CYS A 268 3.09 -6.71 -0.37
N GLN A 269 2.13 -5.80 -0.14
CA GLN A 269 2.22 -4.41 -0.58
C GLN A 269 3.33 -3.61 0.13
N GLY A 270 3.83 -4.11 1.27
CA GLY A 270 4.92 -3.48 2.01
C GLY A 270 6.31 -3.72 1.41
N VAL A 271 6.43 -4.50 0.33
CA VAL A 271 7.71 -4.81 -0.32
C VAL A 271 7.69 -4.47 -1.80
N ASP A 272 8.88 -4.26 -2.38
CA ASP A 272 9.04 -3.93 -3.79
C ASP A 272 8.99 -5.19 -4.68
N ALA A 273 7.85 -5.88 -4.67
CA ALA A 273 7.58 -7.04 -5.52
C ALA A 273 6.19 -6.91 -6.17
N ASP A 274 5.97 -7.63 -7.27
CA ASP A 274 4.66 -7.74 -7.90
C ASP A 274 3.84 -8.85 -7.24
N LEU A 275 2.55 -8.61 -7.00
CA LEU A 275 1.66 -9.56 -6.35
C LEU A 275 0.79 -10.29 -7.38
N LEU A 276 0.86 -11.61 -7.44
CA LEU A 276 -0.01 -12.46 -8.25
C LEU A 276 -0.83 -13.39 -7.35
N VAL A 277 -2.14 -13.46 -7.53
CA VAL A 277 -3.02 -14.27 -6.69
C VAL A 277 -3.39 -15.55 -7.41
N TYR A 278 -3.12 -16.68 -6.78
CA TYR A 278 -3.47 -18.00 -7.29
C TYR A 278 -4.52 -18.66 -6.39
N TYR A 279 -5.71 -18.92 -6.95
CA TYR A 279 -6.87 -19.42 -6.20
C TYR A 279 -7.35 -20.80 -6.65
N THR A 280 -7.97 -21.56 -5.76
CA THR A 280 -8.53 -22.89 -6.09
C THR A 280 -9.59 -22.86 -7.20
N GLN A 281 -9.45 -23.74 -8.19
CA GLN A 281 -10.23 -23.74 -9.45
C GLN A 281 -11.75 -23.90 -9.27
N GLU A 282 -12.20 -24.67 -8.28
CA GLU A 282 -13.62 -25.01 -8.03
C GLU A 282 -14.56 -23.79 -7.89
N TYR A 283 -14.02 -22.60 -7.64
CA TYR A 283 -14.80 -21.38 -7.39
C TYR A 283 -14.41 -20.20 -8.28
N THR A 284 -13.99 -20.49 -9.51
CA THR A 284 -13.60 -19.48 -10.49
C THR A 284 -14.70 -18.41 -10.71
N ASP A 285 -15.97 -18.82 -10.76
CA ASP A 285 -17.11 -17.90 -10.92
C ASP A 285 -17.30 -16.94 -9.73
N LYS A 286 -16.67 -17.21 -8.59
CA LYS A 286 -16.73 -16.40 -7.35
C LYS A 286 -15.42 -15.68 -7.05
N ALA A 287 -14.42 -15.77 -7.93
CA ALA A 287 -13.10 -15.17 -7.75
C ALA A 287 -13.12 -13.62 -7.70
N ASP A 288 -14.19 -12.98 -8.19
CA ASP A 288 -14.38 -11.52 -8.07
C ASP A 288 -14.41 -11.03 -6.61
N SER A 289 -14.76 -11.90 -5.67
CA SER A 289 -14.64 -11.61 -4.24
C SER A 289 -13.19 -11.33 -3.83
N LEU A 290 -12.21 -12.07 -4.38
CA LEU A 290 -10.78 -11.89 -4.11
C LEU A 290 -10.27 -10.53 -4.59
N LYS A 291 -10.76 -10.05 -5.75
CA LYS A 291 -10.41 -8.71 -6.28
C LYS A 291 -10.79 -7.58 -5.32
N LYS A 292 -11.82 -7.78 -4.49
CA LYS A 292 -12.22 -6.82 -3.44
C LYS A 292 -11.32 -6.89 -2.20
N LEU A 293 -10.72 -8.06 -1.94
CA LEU A 293 -9.89 -8.32 -0.77
C LEU A 293 -8.42 -7.93 -1.01
N VAL A 294 -7.89 -8.30 -2.17
CA VAL A 294 -6.49 -8.09 -2.56
C VAL A 294 -6.42 -6.90 -3.50
N LYS A 295 -5.84 -5.80 -3.01
CA LYS A 295 -5.62 -4.60 -3.83
C LYS A 295 -4.21 -4.64 -4.44
N GLY A 296 -4.06 -4.04 -5.62
CA GLY A 296 -2.74 -3.90 -6.26
C GLY A 296 -2.13 -5.20 -6.79
N ALA A 297 -2.88 -6.31 -6.83
CA ALA A 297 -2.43 -7.52 -7.51
C ALA A 297 -2.39 -7.29 -9.02
N ARG A 298 -1.31 -7.77 -9.66
CA ARG A 298 -1.10 -7.73 -11.11
C ARG A 298 -2.05 -8.66 -11.86
N GLY A 299 -2.48 -9.75 -11.22
CA GLY A 299 -3.42 -10.71 -11.80
C GLY A 299 -3.97 -11.72 -10.81
N PHE A 300 -5.04 -12.39 -11.21
CA PHE A 300 -5.73 -13.45 -10.47
C PHE A 300 -5.84 -14.68 -11.39
N TYR A 301 -5.32 -15.81 -10.94
CA TYR A 301 -5.19 -17.01 -11.76
C TYR A 301 -5.75 -18.24 -11.01
N PRO A 302 -6.46 -19.15 -11.68
CA PRO A 302 -6.82 -20.42 -11.07
C PRO A 302 -5.56 -21.29 -10.91
N GLN A 303 -5.45 -21.97 -9.77
CA GLN A 303 -4.46 -23.02 -9.54
C GLN A 303 -4.76 -24.21 -10.46
N LYS A 304 -3.71 -24.81 -11.03
CA LYS A 304 -3.82 -25.91 -12.01
C LYS A 304 -2.93 -27.08 -11.60
N GLY A 305 -3.48 -28.29 -11.62
CA GLY A 305 -2.79 -29.51 -11.19
C GLY A 305 -3.68 -30.36 -10.29
N GLU A 306 -3.45 -31.68 -10.30
CA GLU A 306 -4.22 -32.65 -9.52
C GLU A 306 -3.90 -32.47 -8.02
N GLY A 307 -2.61 -32.41 -7.67
CA GLY A 307 -2.10 -32.25 -6.31
C GLY A 307 -1.59 -30.85 -5.95
N LEU A 308 -1.33 -30.61 -4.66
CA LEU A 308 -0.81 -29.32 -4.18
C LEU A 308 0.59 -29.00 -4.75
N GLY A 309 1.50 -29.99 -4.78
CA GLY A 309 2.83 -29.84 -5.36
C GLY A 309 2.80 -29.43 -6.84
N GLU A 310 1.95 -30.10 -7.65
CA GLU A 310 1.76 -29.74 -9.06
C GLU A 310 1.21 -28.32 -9.22
N ARG A 311 0.26 -27.92 -8.38
CA ARG A 311 -0.30 -26.55 -8.40
C ARG A 311 0.75 -25.49 -8.10
N MET A 312 1.62 -25.74 -7.11
CA MET A 312 2.73 -24.83 -6.79
C MET A 312 3.75 -24.80 -7.94
N SER A 313 4.13 -25.96 -8.46
CA SER A 313 5.02 -26.09 -9.62
C SER A 313 4.54 -25.29 -10.82
N GLN A 314 3.27 -25.44 -11.19
CA GLN A 314 2.71 -24.71 -12.33
C GLN A 314 2.67 -23.20 -12.08
N ALA A 315 2.32 -22.77 -10.86
CA ALA A 315 2.33 -21.35 -10.52
C ALA A 315 3.74 -20.74 -10.63
N PHE A 316 4.77 -21.42 -10.12
CA PHE A 316 6.17 -20.98 -10.30
C PHE A 316 6.56 -20.93 -11.78
N ASN A 317 6.25 -21.97 -12.56
CA ASN A 317 6.55 -22.00 -14.00
C ASN A 317 5.89 -20.84 -14.76
N GLU A 318 4.63 -20.53 -14.46
CA GLU A 318 3.91 -19.42 -15.06
C GLU A 318 4.53 -18.07 -14.68
N VAL A 319 4.82 -17.86 -13.39
CA VAL A 319 5.39 -16.59 -12.90
C VAL A 319 6.81 -16.38 -13.40
N PHE A 320 7.71 -17.37 -13.33
CA PHE A 320 9.03 -17.26 -13.97
C PHE A 320 8.92 -17.03 -15.48
N GLY A 321 7.89 -17.61 -16.12
CA GLY A 321 7.58 -17.37 -17.52
C GLY A 321 7.22 -15.91 -17.86
N LEU A 322 6.86 -15.09 -16.87
CA LEU A 322 6.61 -13.65 -17.02
C LEU A 322 7.89 -12.80 -16.95
N GLY A 323 9.04 -13.40 -16.59
CA GLY A 323 10.35 -12.74 -16.58
C GLY A 323 10.89 -12.34 -15.20
N TYR A 324 10.23 -12.73 -14.10
CA TYR A 324 10.75 -12.48 -12.75
C TYR A 324 11.97 -13.36 -12.45
N GLU A 325 12.90 -12.85 -11.65
CA GLU A 325 14.13 -13.54 -11.27
C GLU A 325 14.02 -14.24 -9.93
N ARG A 326 13.23 -13.68 -8.99
CA ARG A 326 13.01 -14.25 -7.67
C ARG A 326 11.51 -14.28 -7.38
N VAL A 327 11.01 -15.44 -7.01
CA VAL A 327 9.59 -15.65 -6.78
C VAL A 327 9.41 -16.26 -5.40
N LEU A 328 8.57 -15.64 -4.57
CA LEU A 328 8.08 -16.22 -3.32
C LEU A 328 6.66 -16.74 -3.53
N LEU A 329 6.33 -17.89 -2.98
CA LEU A 329 4.96 -18.40 -2.85
C LEU A 329 4.61 -18.46 -1.38
N VAL A 330 3.47 -17.90 -1.02
CA VAL A 330 3.02 -17.83 0.37
C VAL A 330 1.54 -18.25 0.49
N GLY A 331 1.25 -19.07 1.50
CA GLY A 331 -0.12 -19.41 1.90
C GLY A 331 -0.81 -18.27 2.64
N THR A 332 -2.14 -18.28 2.69
CA THR A 332 -2.91 -17.24 3.38
C THR A 332 -3.26 -17.54 4.82
N ASP A 333 -3.06 -18.75 5.30
CA ASP A 333 -3.67 -19.24 6.54
C ASP A 333 -2.93 -18.84 7.82
N ILE A 334 -1.94 -17.94 7.69
CA ILE A 334 -1.06 -17.47 8.77
C ILE A 334 -1.21 -15.96 8.94
N PRO A 335 -2.03 -15.50 9.89
CA PRO A 335 -2.25 -14.08 10.15
C PRO A 335 -1.01 -13.36 10.71
N GLN A 336 0.06 -14.09 11.02
CA GLN A 336 1.33 -13.56 11.53
C GLN A 336 2.25 -13.02 10.42
N ILE A 337 1.90 -13.19 9.14
CA ILE A 337 2.73 -12.74 8.01
C ILE A 337 2.90 -11.20 8.01
N THR A 338 4.13 -10.73 7.85
CA THR A 338 4.49 -9.31 7.77
C THR A 338 5.36 -9.02 6.55
N ALA A 339 5.48 -7.73 6.20
CA ALA A 339 6.36 -7.30 5.11
C ALA A 339 7.83 -7.65 5.36
N ASP A 340 8.29 -7.63 6.62
CA ASP A 340 9.68 -7.93 6.97
C ASP A 340 10.07 -9.37 6.65
N ILE A 341 9.12 -10.31 6.76
CA ILE A 341 9.35 -11.71 6.36
C ILE A 341 9.66 -11.79 4.87
N PHE A 342 8.91 -11.07 4.04
CA PHE A 342 9.16 -11.05 2.60
C PHE A 342 10.48 -10.37 2.26
N ARG A 343 10.81 -9.23 2.90
CA ARG A 343 12.11 -8.56 2.71
C ARG A 343 13.27 -9.48 3.04
N GLN A 344 13.20 -10.16 4.19
CA GLN A 344 14.22 -11.11 4.61
C GLN A 344 14.30 -12.29 3.64
N SER A 345 13.17 -12.84 3.20
CA SER A 345 13.16 -13.98 2.26
C SER A 345 13.76 -13.62 0.90
N PHE A 346 13.48 -12.40 0.38
CA PHE A 346 14.13 -11.92 -0.84
C PHE A 346 15.62 -11.63 -0.66
N GLN A 347 16.02 -11.18 0.54
CA GLN A 347 17.42 -10.97 0.90
C GLN A 347 18.18 -12.31 0.99
N ASP A 348 17.60 -13.32 1.63
CA ASP A 348 18.17 -14.66 1.71
C ASP A 348 18.33 -15.29 0.32
N LEU A 349 17.33 -15.08 -0.55
CA LEU A 349 17.44 -15.46 -1.96
C LEU A 349 18.57 -14.75 -2.69
N GLN A 350 19.24 -13.71 -2.17
CA GLN A 350 20.47 -13.22 -2.82
C GLN A 350 21.61 -14.23 -2.69
N GLY A 351 21.78 -14.83 -1.50
CA GLY A 351 22.87 -15.77 -1.19
C GLY A 351 22.55 -17.24 -1.47
N CYS A 352 21.28 -17.62 -1.46
CA CYS A 352 20.80 -19.00 -1.61
C CYS A 352 20.02 -19.22 -2.91
N ASP A 353 19.68 -20.48 -3.21
CA ASP A 353 18.92 -20.88 -4.40
C ASP A 353 17.43 -21.10 -4.07
N ALA A 354 17.13 -21.46 -2.82
CA ALA A 354 15.78 -21.57 -2.28
C ALA A 354 15.67 -21.00 -0.84
N VAL A 355 14.47 -20.58 -0.47
CA VAL A 355 14.07 -20.23 0.90
C VAL A 355 12.84 -21.03 1.26
N ILE A 356 12.75 -21.56 2.47
CA ILE A 356 11.55 -22.26 2.94
C ILE A 356 11.31 -21.96 4.42
N ASN A 357 10.13 -21.46 4.77
CA ASN A 357 9.80 -21.07 6.14
C ASN A 357 8.75 -22.02 6.72
N PRO A 358 9.05 -22.70 7.85
CA PRO A 358 8.24 -23.78 8.37
C PRO A 358 6.97 -23.29 9.09
N THR A 359 5.98 -24.17 9.17
CA THR A 359 4.84 -24.07 10.09
C THR A 359 4.98 -25.06 11.25
N GLU A 360 4.37 -24.73 12.39
CA GLU A 360 4.43 -25.57 13.60
C GLU A 360 3.77 -26.95 13.44
N ASP A 361 2.89 -27.12 12.46
CA ASP A 361 2.21 -28.38 12.15
C ASP A 361 3.03 -29.31 11.25
N GLY A 362 4.28 -28.93 10.91
CA GLY A 362 5.19 -29.71 10.07
C GLY A 362 5.08 -29.43 8.57
N GLY A 363 4.28 -28.45 8.18
CA GLY A 363 4.26 -27.88 6.83
C GLY A 363 5.20 -26.69 6.66
N TYR A 364 4.97 -25.90 5.61
CA TYR A 364 5.62 -24.61 5.40
C TYR A 364 4.62 -23.62 4.85
N TYR A 365 4.86 -22.34 5.13
CA TYR A 365 3.97 -21.28 4.69
C TYR A 365 4.52 -20.43 3.57
N LEU A 366 5.84 -20.46 3.40
CA LEU A 366 6.53 -19.70 2.39
C LEU A 366 7.60 -20.59 1.78
N ILE A 367 7.64 -20.61 0.45
CA ILE A 367 8.74 -21.16 -0.31
C ILE A 367 9.16 -20.15 -1.38
N GLY A 368 10.45 -19.93 -1.54
CA GLY A 368 11.03 -18.97 -2.48
C GLY A 368 12.06 -19.64 -3.36
N LEU A 369 12.10 -19.27 -4.64
CA LEU A 369 13.00 -19.84 -5.64
C LEU A 369 13.59 -18.75 -6.54
N LYS A 370 14.75 -19.05 -7.14
CA LYS A 370 15.38 -18.27 -8.23
C LYS A 370 15.09 -18.79 -9.64
N SER A 371 14.56 -20.00 -9.76
CA SER A 371 14.25 -20.61 -11.05
C SER A 371 13.09 -21.57 -10.93
N ALA A 372 12.39 -21.79 -12.05
CA ALA A 372 11.33 -22.77 -12.13
C ALA A 372 11.91 -24.18 -11.97
N ARG A 373 11.30 -24.96 -11.07
CA ARG A 373 11.69 -26.34 -10.77
C ARG A 373 10.46 -27.24 -10.87
N ASN A 374 10.63 -28.47 -11.32
CA ASN A 374 9.57 -29.48 -11.37
C ASN A 374 9.90 -30.70 -10.48
N ASP A 375 11.16 -30.84 -10.11
CA ASP A 375 11.78 -31.99 -9.44
C ASP A 375 11.68 -31.94 -7.91
N ILE A 376 11.31 -30.79 -7.34
CA ILE A 376 11.26 -30.59 -5.88
C ILE A 376 9.86 -30.82 -5.27
N TRP A 377 8.87 -31.15 -6.10
CA TRP A 377 7.46 -31.18 -5.69
C TRP A 377 6.89 -32.58 -5.42
N ASP A 378 7.62 -33.63 -5.80
CA ASP A 378 7.24 -35.02 -5.58
C ASP A 378 7.48 -35.40 -4.10
N VAL A 379 6.54 -34.96 -3.26
CA VAL A 379 6.52 -35.17 -1.82
C VAL A 379 5.45 -36.22 -1.52
N PRO A 380 5.75 -37.28 -0.73
CA PRO A 380 4.88 -38.45 -0.59
C PRO A 380 3.43 -38.11 -0.21
N HIS A 381 3.24 -37.22 0.77
CA HIS A 381 1.92 -36.83 1.25
C HIS A 381 1.86 -35.36 1.65
N TYR A 382 1.27 -34.51 0.80
CA TYR A 382 0.91 -33.14 1.20
C TYR A 382 -0.21 -33.17 2.24
N GLY A 383 -0.03 -32.47 3.37
CA GLY A 383 -0.98 -32.42 4.48
C GLY A 383 -0.65 -33.31 5.68
N THR A 384 0.54 -33.91 5.71
CA THR A 384 1.12 -34.55 6.91
C THR A 384 2.03 -33.57 7.66
N ASN A 385 2.48 -33.97 8.85
CA ASN A 385 3.41 -33.21 9.68
C ASN A 385 4.90 -33.36 9.28
N THR A 386 5.18 -33.96 8.12
CA THR A 386 6.54 -34.17 7.60
C THR A 386 6.83 -33.36 6.34
N VAL A 387 5.83 -32.65 5.80
CA VAL A 387 5.90 -31.99 4.48
C VAL A 387 7.10 -31.04 4.38
N PHE A 388 7.43 -30.31 5.45
CA PHE A 388 8.60 -29.44 5.49
C PHE A 388 9.90 -30.23 5.34
N GLU A 389 10.10 -31.28 6.14
CA GLU A 389 11.32 -32.10 6.13
C GLU A 389 11.47 -32.86 4.81
N ASP A 390 10.36 -33.36 4.27
CA ASP A 390 10.33 -34.05 2.98
C ASP A 390 10.68 -33.09 1.83
N THR A 391 10.10 -31.88 1.83
CA THR A 391 10.42 -30.84 0.82
C THR A 391 11.86 -30.37 0.95
N LEU A 392 12.36 -30.20 2.18
CA LEU A 392 13.75 -29.81 2.43
C LEU A 392 14.72 -30.88 1.92
N SER A 393 14.39 -32.16 2.11
CA SER A 393 15.16 -33.29 1.56
C SER A 393 15.20 -33.23 0.03
N LYS A 394 14.07 -32.96 -0.63
CA LYS A 394 14.01 -32.78 -2.09
C LYS A 394 14.85 -31.60 -2.59
N LEU A 395 14.87 -30.49 -1.85
CA LEU A 395 15.72 -29.34 -2.17
C LEU A 395 17.22 -29.68 -2.08
N PHE A 396 17.61 -30.48 -1.08
CA PHE A 396 19.00 -30.94 -0.93
C PHE A 396 19.40 -32.01 -1.95
N GLU A 397 18.52 -32.95 -2.28
CA GLU A 397 18.71 -33.92 -3.38
C GLU A 397 18.91 -33.20 -4.72
N ALA A 398 18.26 -32.05 -4.90
CA ALA A 398 18.42 -31.16 -6.04
C ALA A 398 19.69 -30.28 -6.00
N GLU A 399 20.56 -30.48 -5.01
CA GLU A 399 21.81 -29.74 -4.77
C GLU A 399 21.63 -28.23 -4.59
N LEU A 400 20.48 -27.79 -4.05
CA LEU A 400 20.18 -26.37 -3.85
C LEU A 400 20.70 -25.88 -2.50
N ARG A 401 21.22 -24.64 -2.46
CA ARG A 401 21.50 -23.95 -1.19
C ARG A 401 20.19 -23.38 -0.65
N VAL A 402 19.83 -23.79 0.57
CA VAL A 402 18.53 -23.45 1.17
C VAL A 402 18.74 -22.59 2.41
N SER A 403 17.95 -21.52 2.56
CA SER A 403 17.77 -20.79 3.83
C SER A 403 16.43 -21.12 4.44
N THR A 404 16.35 -21.13 5.77
CA THR A 404 15.12 -21.32 6.52
C THR A 404 14.85 -20.12 7.42
N GLY A 405 13.61 -19.62 7.39
CA GLY A 405 13.19 -18.47 8.17
C GLY A 405 12.49 -18.85 9.47
N GLN A 406 11.82 -17.86 10.07
CA GLN A 406 11.05 -18.07 11.30
C GLN A 406 9.91 -19.06 11.11
N MET A 407 9.73 -19.93 12.11
CA MET A 407 8.58 -20.83 12.21
C MET A 407 7.34 -20.04 12.65
N LEU A 408 6.21 -20.25 11.96
CA LEU A 408 4.93 -19.61 12.28
C LEU A 408 3.82 -20.64 12.47
N ARG A 409 2.68 -20.22 13.02
CA ARG A 409 1.54 -21.10 13.27
C ARG A 409 0.47 -20.92 12.19
N ASP A 410 0.13 -22.03 11.54
CA ASP A 410 -1.04 -22.11 10.67
C ASP A 410 -2.33 -22.17 11.49
N ILE A 411 -3.36 -21.43 11.07
CA ILE A 411 -4.62 -21.33 11.82
C ILE A 411 -5.72 -22.12 11.10
N ASP A 412 -5.77 -23.42 11.31
CA ASP A 412 -6.74 -24.30 10.64
C ASP A 412 -7.71 -25.00 11.60
N THR A 413 -7.28 -25.26 12.84
CA THR A 413 -8.13 -25.89 13.86
C THR A 413 -8.56 -24.89 14.93
N LYS A 414 -9.52 -25.31 15.76
CA LYS A 414 -9.91 -24.53 16.94
C LYS A 414 -8.72 -24.33 17.85
N GLU A 415 -7.93 -25.36 18.07
CA GLU A 415 -6.75 -25.34 18.92
C GLU A 415 -5.76 -24.28 18.44
N ASP A 416 -5.56 -24.17 17.13
CA ASP A 416 -4.69 -23.14 16.53
C ASP A 416 -5.25 -21.73 16.70
N LEU A 417 -6.54 -21.55 16.42
CA LEU A 417 -7.21 -20.27 16.60
C LEU A 417 -7.15 -19.82 18.06
N MET A 418 -7.30 -20.76 18.99
CA MET A 418 -7.19 -20.55 20.43
C MET A 418 -5.76 -20.25 20.87
N ALA A 419 -4.77 -20.96 20.31
CA ALA A 419 -3.37 -20.72 20.55
C ALA A 419 -2.94 -19.34 20.05
N TRP A 420 -3.46 -18.91 18.91
CA TRP A 420 -3.27 -17.56 18.39
C TRP A 420 -3.81 -16.46 19.32
N TYR A 421 -4.88 -16.74 20.07
CA TYR A 421 -5.35 -15.85 21.14
C TYR A 421 -4.45 -15.84 22.39
N GLY A 422 -3.41 -16.68 22.43
CA GLY A 422 -2.53 -16.90 23.58
C GLY A 422 -3.21 -17.68 24.72
N ALA A 423 -4.35 -18.31 24.46
CA ALA A 423 -5.13 -19.05 25.44
C ALA A 423 -4.56 -20.44 25.76
N ASP A 424 -3.81 -21.02 24.83
CA ASP A 424 -3.03 -22.26 25.00
C ASP A 424 -1.91 -22.10 26.05
N ARG A 425 -1.29 -20.92 26.12
CA ARG A 425 -0.28 -20.58 27.14
C ARG A 425 -0.87 -20.47 28.55
N CYS A 426 -2.20 -20.53 28.68
CA CYS A 426 -2.87 -20.40 29.97
C CYS A 426 -2.59 -21.62 30.84
N ILE A 427 -1.90 -21.41 31.96
CA ILE A 427 -1.65 -22.44 32.98
C ILE A 427 -2.84 -22.68 33.93
N HIS A 428 -4.03 -22.20 33.56
CA HIS A 428 -5.27 -22.37 34.32
C HIS A 428 -5.24 -21.94 35.81
N CYS A 429 -4.31 -21.07 36.21
CA CYS A 429 -4.14 -20.63 37.60
C CYS A 429 -5.32 -19.85 38.23
N GLY A 430 -6.29 -19.38 37.42
CA GLY A 430 -7.47 -18.65 37.90
C GLY A 430 -7.24 -17.21 38.39
N ALA A 431 -6.01 -16.68 38.34
CA ALA A 431 -5.70 -15.31 38.77
C ALA A 431 -6.56 -14.25 38.03
N CYS A 432 -6.74 -14.44 36.72
CA CYS A 432 -7.61 -13.59 35.89
C CYS A 432 -9.08 -13.63 36.32
N THR A 433 -9.60 -14.82 36.68
CA THR A 433 -10.97 -15.02 37.16
C THR A 433 -11.20 -14.28 38.47
N LYS A 434 -10.30 -14.46 39.45
CA LYS A 434 -10.37 -13.80 40.77
C LYS A 434 -10.28 -12.27 40.72
N SER A 435 -9.77 -11.70 39.61
CA SER A 435 -9.57 -10.26 39.44
C SER A 435 -10.52 -9.62 38.44
N CYS A 436 -11.51 -10.36 37.93
CA CYS A 436 -12.40 -9.90 36.88
C CYS A 436 -13.83 -10.41 37.09
N ASN A 437 -14.74 -9.51 37.48
CA ASN A 437 -16.15 -9.82 37.76
C ASN A 437 -16.86 -10.47 36.55
N PHE A 438 -16.44 -10.15 35.32
CA PHE A 438 -16.94 -10.80 34.11
C PHE A 438 -16.52 -12.28 34.05
N LEU A 439 -15.22 -12.56 34.22
CA LEU A 439 -14.71 -13.93 34.17
C LEU A 439 -15.26 -14.76 35.34
N GLU A 440 -15.36 -14.14 36.53
CA GLU A 440 -15.96 -14.73 37.72
C GLU A 440 -17.43 -15.10 37.52
N LYS A 441 -18.26 -14.18 36.99
CA LYS A 441 -19.68 -14.43 36.70
C LYS A 441 -19.89 -15.70 35.87
N TYR A 442 -19.02 -15.92 34.90
CA TYR A 442 -19.12 -17.07 33.99
C TYR A 442 -18.30 -18.29 34.45
N GLY A 443 -17.59 -18.22 35.57
CA GLY A 443 -16.77 -19.32 36.08
C GLY A 443 -15.63 -19.73 35.13
N ILE A 444 -15.09 -18.78 34.36
CA ILE A 444 -14.09 -19.05 33.31
C ILE A 444 -12.78 -18.30 33.56
N ASN A 445 -11.67 -18.86 33.08
CA ASN A 445 -10.38 -18.16 32.97
C ASN A 445 -10.20 -17.63 31.53
N LEU A 446 -9.05 -17.02 31.22
CA LEU A 446 -8.78 -16.46 29.88
C LEU A 446 -8.82 -17.51 28.76
N ALA A 447 -8.40 -18.75 29.04
CA ALA A 447 -8.53 -19.84 28.07
C ALA A 447 -9.98 -20.25 27.85
N GLY A 448 -10.76 -20.34 28.94
CA GLY A 448 -12.21 -20.55 28.87
C GLY A 448 -12.90 -19.43 28.08
N PHE A 449 -12.53 -18.17 28.32
CA PHE A 449 -13.09 -17.02 27.62
C PHE A 449 -12.82 -17.03 26.12
N ALA A 450 -11.59 -17.36 25.70
CA ALA A 450 -11.27 -17.43 24.28
C ALA A 450 -12.09 -18.54 23.54
N ARG A 451 -12.57 -19.57 24.26
CA ARG A 451 -13.44 -20.64 23.69
C ARG A 451 -14.92 -20.26 23.65
N ARG A 452 -15.29 -19.05 24.08
CA ARG A 452 -16.68 -18.59 24.25
C ARG A 452 -16.93 -17.31 23.46
N PRO A 453 -16.87 -17.36 22.11
CA PRO A 453 -16.99 -16.19 21.25
C PRO A 453 -18.32 -15.44 21.39
N GLU A 454 -19.38 -16.09 21.86
CA GLU A 454 -20.65 -15.44 22.17
C GLU A 454 -20.56 -14.44 23.34
N LEU A 455 -19.53 -14.55 24.20
CA LEU A 455 -19.25 -13.61 25.28
C LEU A 455 -18.33 -12.44 24.85
N ALA A 456 -17.98 -12.33 23.57
CA ALA A 456 -17.03 -11.32 23.10
C ALA A 456 -17.40 -9.89 23.52
N TYR A 457 -18.69 -9.56 23.49
CA TYR A 457 -19.22 -8.24 23.88
C TYR A 457 -19.46 -8.06 25.38
N SER A 458 -19.26 -9.09 26.21
CA SER A 458 -19.39 -9.02 27.68
C SER A 458 -18.13 -8.51 28.38
N CYS A 459 -16.98 -8.51 27.70
CA CYS A 459 -15.71 -7.99 28.24
C CYS A 459 -15.65 -6.46 28.24
N PHE A 460 -15.31 -5.85 29.38
CA PHE A 460 -15.20 -4.38 29.53
C PHE A 460 -13.88 -3.78 29.03
N LEU A 461 -12.98 -4.59 28.46
CA LEU A 461 -11.68 -4.15 27.92
C LEU A 461 -10.81 -3.34 28.91
N CYS A 462 -10.89 -3.67 30.21
CA CYS A 462 -10.21 -2.91 31.27
C CYS A 462 -8.74 -3.29 31.50
N GLY A 463 -8.25 -4.37 30.88
CA GLY A 463 -6.87 -4.85 31.03
C GLY A 463 -6.55 -5.54 32.36
N ARG A 464 -7.46 -5.55 33.36
CA ARG A 464 -7.17 -6.12 34.69
C ARG A 464 -6.72 -7.58 34.67
N CYS A 465 -7.28 -8.39 33.77
CA CYS A 465 -6.89 -9.79 33.63
C CYS A 465 -5.46 -9.96 33.11
N LYS A 466 -4.96 -9.04 32.28
CA LYS A 466 -3.58 -9.02 31.79
C LYS A 466 -2.61 -8.72 32.93
N ALA A 467 -2.89 -7.67 33.70
CA ALA A 467 -2.06 -7.21 34.80
C ALA A 467 -1.78 -8.28 35.88
N VAL A 468 -2.65 -9.29 36.00
CA VAL A 468 -2.50 -10.40 36.97
C VAL A 468 -2.13 -11.73 36.31
N CYS A 469 -1.98 -11.79 34.98
CA CYS A 469 -1.70 -13.04 34.28
C CYS A 469 -0.19 -13.31 34.27
N PRO A 470 0.30 -14.42 34.86
CA PRO A 470 1.73 -14.75 34.87
C PRO A 470 2.29 -15.15 33.49
N LYS A 471 1.42 -15.30 32.49
CA LYS A 471 1.77 -15.65 31.11
C LYS A 471 1.50 -14.51 30.12
N ASP A 472 1.23 -13.31 30.64
CA ASP A 472 0.95 -12.10 29.86
C ASP A 472 -0.15 -12.31 28.80
N ILE A 473 -1.25 -12.96 29.20
CA ILE A 473 -2.41 -13.17 28.33
C ILE A 473 -3.35 -11.97 28.50
N ASP A 474 -3.69 -11.31 27.39
CA ASP A 474 -4.52 -10.12 27.40
C ASP A 474 -5.97 -10.43 26.98
N GLY A 475 -6.85 -10.55 27.97
CA GLY A 475 -8.28 -10.75 27.72
C GLY A 475 -8.99 -9.60 27.00
N ALA A 476 -8.48 -8.37 27.06
CA ALA A 476 -9.03 -7.27 26.26
C ALA A 476 -8.70 -7.47 24.77
N ARG A 477 -7.48 -7.92 24.46
CA ARG A 477 -7.09 -8.29 23.09
C ARG A 477 -7.92 -9.46 22.55
N ILE A 478 -8.09 -10.52 23.34
CA ILE A 478 -8.94 -11.67 22.99
C ILE A 478 -10.35 -11.19 22.65
N ALA A 479 -10.96 -10.37 23.51
CA ALA A 479 -12.29 -9.82 23.27
C ALA A 479 -12.39 -9.00 21.98
N VAL A 480 -11.44 -8.09 21.70
CA VAL A 480 -11.46 -7.26 20.48
C VAL A 480 -11.34 -8.13 19.23
N LEU A 481 -10.45 -9.13 19.23
CA LEU A 481 -10.30 -10.05 18.10
C LEU A 481 -11.59 -10.86 17.87
N MET A 482 -12.20 -11.40 18.93
CA MET A 482 -13.50 -12.07 18.81
C MET A 482 -14.59 -11.15 18.25
N ARG A 483 -14.61 -9.86 18.62
CA ARG A 483 -15.56 -8.89 18.07
C ARG A 483 -15.30 -8.54 16.60
N GLN A 484 -14.06 -8.65 16.11
CA GLN A 484 -13.72 -8.40 14.71
C GLN A 484 -14.35 -9.47 13.80
N MET A 485 -14.33 -10.73 14.25
CA MET A 485 -14.86 -11.86 13.49
C MET A 485 -16.40 -11.91 13.45
N ARG A 486 -17.08 -11.33 14.44
CA ARG A 486 -18.54 -11.41 14.53
C ARG A 486 -19.25 -10.35 13.69
N SER A 487 -20.46 -10.64 13.25
CA SER A 487 -21.35 -9.67 12.58
C SER A 487 -22.43 -9.07 13.50
N ASP A 488 -22.66 -9.66 14.68
CA ASP A 488 -23.81 -9.42 15.57
C ASP A 488 -23.76 -8.09 16.37
N ARG A 489 -23.89 -6.97 15.65
CA ARG A 489 -23.81 -5.62 16.23
C ARG A 489 -25.15 -4.89 16.35
N ALA A 490 -26.27 -5.62 16.23
CA ALA A 490 -27.61 -5.04 16.22
C ALA A 490 -27.91 -4.18 17.47
N SER A 491 -27.47 -4.63 18.65
CA SER A 491 -27.63 -3.89 19.91
C SER A 491 -26.84 -2.57 19.96
N TYR A 492 -25.93 -2.34 19.02
CA TYR A 492 -25.04 -1.17 18.96
C TYR A 492 -25.37 -0.20 17.81
N LYS A 493 -26.47 -0.41 17.08
CA LYS A 493 -26.87 0.42 15.93
C LYS A 493 -26.86 1.92 16.25
N GLY A 494 -27.38 2.34 17.41
CA GLY A 494 -27.40 3.74 17.82
C GLY A 494 -26.00 4.34 18.00
N LEU A 495 -25.08 3.58 18.62
CA LEU A 495 -23.69 4.01 18.80
C LEU A 495 -22.96 4.11 17.46
N LEU A 496 -23.15 3.11 16.59
CA LEU A 496 -22.53 3.11 15.26
C LEU A 496 -23.07 4.23 14.38
N TRP A 497 -24.38 4.49 14.43
CA TRP A 497 -24.99 5.63 13.74
C TRP A 497 -24.40 6.96 14.22
N GLU A 498 -24.18 7.13 15.53
CA GLU A 498 -23.60 8.36 16.07
C GLU A 498 -22.11 8.51 15.73
N LYS A 499 -21.33 7.43 15.80
CA LYS A 499 -19.86 7.48 15.86
C LYS A 499 -19.13 6.99 14.61
N SER A 500 -19.82 6.46 13.61
CA SER A 500 -19.21 5.87 12.41
C SER A 500 -19.94 6.26 11.11
N PRO A 501 -19.61 7.41 10.48
CA PRO A 501 -18.70 8.45 10.96
C PRO A 501 -19.37 9.33 12.03
N TYR A 502 -18.56 10.05 12.82
CA TYR A 502 -19.08 10.86 13.92
C TYR A 502 -19.97 12.02 13.43
N LYS A 503 -21.25 11.99 13.83
CA LYS A 503 -22.29 12.90 13.30
C LYS A 503 -22.15 14.34 13.74
N PHE A 504 -21.42 14.60 14.82
CA PHE A 504 -21.24 15.92 15.43
C PHE A 504 -19.83 16.49 15.20
N ALA A 505 -19.11 15.97 14.21
CA ALA A 505 -17.80 16.48 13.85
C ALA A 505 -17.90 17.95 13.36
N ASN A 506 -17.07 18.83 13.90
CA ASN A 506 -17.00 20.25 13.54
C ASN A 506 -15.55 20.76 13.58
N TYR A 507 -15.11 21.35 12.46
CA TYR A 507 -13.75 21.79 12.20
C TYR A 507 -13.67 23.28 11.86
N ARG A 508 -14.77 24.04 11.98
CA ARG A 508 -14.83 25.46 11.59
C ARG A 508 -13.76 26.30 12.28
N LYS A 509 -13.52 26.04 13.57
CA LYS A 509 -12.53 26.73 14.41
C LYS A 509 -11.17 26.02 14.48
N GLY A 510 -10.89 25.09 13.55
CA GLY A 510 -9.68 24.27 13.53
C GLY A 510 -8.54 24.80 12.64
N ARG A 511 -8.69 25.95 11.97
CA ARG A 511 -7.67 26.53 11.07
C ARG A 511 -6.60 27.30 11.85
N LYS A 512 -5.89 26.61 12.75
CA LYS A 512 -4.83 27.15 13.60
C LYS A 512 -3.71 26.12 13.71
N LYS A 513 -2.47 26.55 13.99
CA LYS A 513 -1.32 25.64 14.14
C LYS A 513 -1.50 24.68 15.31
N SER A 514 -2.08 25.16 16.40
CA SER A 514 -2.40 24.35 17.57
C SER A 514 -3.92 24.23 17.72
N VAL A 515 -4.42 23.03 18.00
CA VAL A 515 -5.86 22.80 18.14
C VAL A 515 -6.21 21.97 19.36
N LEU A 516 -7.21 22.43 20.10
CA LEU A 516 -7.87 21.71 21.18
C LEU A 516 -8.81 20.65 20.63
N PHE A 517 -8.71 19.45 21.18
CA PHE A 517 -9.56 18.30 20.91
C PHE A 517 -10.26 17.82 22.19
N PRO A 518 -11.46 18.37 22.51
CA PRO A 518 -12.21 17.96 23.69
C PRO A 518 -12.69 16.49 23.62
N GLY A 519 -12.80 15.93 22.42
CA GLY A 519 -13.38 14.61 22.19
C GLY A 519 -14.89 14.57 22.45
N CYS A 520 -15.51 13.41 22.18
CA CYS A 520 -16.98 13.30 22.18
C CYS A 520 -17.61 13.31 23.59
N ASN A 521 -17.06 12.57 24.56
CA ASN A 521 -17.67 12.43 25.88
C ASN A 521 -17.41 13.64 26.80
N PHE A 522 -16.22 14.24 26.76
CA PHE A 522 -15.96 15.43 27.58
C PHE A 522 -16.90 16.58 27.16
N THR A 523 -17.04 16.83 25.85
CA THR A 523 -18.01 17.78 25.29
C THR A 523 -19.45 17.50 25.73
N ALA A 524 -19.79 16.23 25.90
CA ALA A 524 -21.13 15.81 26.30
C ALA A 524 -21.43 16.08 27.78
N PHE A 525 -20.47 15.77 28.65
CA PHE A 525 -20.64 15.77 30.10
C PHE A 525 -20.15 17.06 30.77
N TYR A 526 -19.32 17.86 30.09
CA TYR A 526 -18.77 19.12 30.60
C TYR A 526 -18.89 20.25 29.56
N PRO A 527 -20.10 20.57 29.04
CA PRO A 527 -20.27 21.62 28.05
C PRO A 527 -19.85 23.02 28.49
N LYS A 528 -20.01 23.39 29.77
CA LYS A 528 -19.57 24.70 30.32
C LYS A 528 -18.05 24.76 30.36
N THR A 529 -17.40 23.73 30.92
CA THR A 529 -15.93 23.64 30.97
C THR A 529 -15.34 23.60 29.56
N THR A 530 -16.01 22.91 28.62
CA THR A 530 -15.60 22.90 27.20
C THR A 530 -15.69 24.29 26.57
N GLY A 531 -16.73 25.07 26.88
CA GLY A 531 -16.85 26.45 26.40
C GLY A 531 -15.83 27.39 27.04
N TYR A 532 -15.55 27.22 28.32
CA TYR A 532 -14.49 27.94 29.02
C TYR A 532 -13.12 27.65 28.39
N LEU A 533 -12.79 26.38 28.15
CA LEU A 533 -11.55 25.99 27.48
C LEU A 533 -11.45 26.56 26.07
N GLU A 534 -12.52 26.52 25.28
CA GLU A 534 -12.54 27.11 23.94
C GLU A 534 -12.22 28.62 23.98
N HIS A 535 -12.83 29.36 24.91
CA HIS A 535 -12.54 30.79 25.11
C HIS A 535 -11.11 31.03 25.63
N LEU A 536 -10.65 30.21 26.57
CA LEU A 536 -9.29 30.28 27.10
C LEU A 536 -8.26 30.07 25.99
N MET A 537 -8.39 28.99 25.23
CA MET A 537 -7.51 28.62 24.13
C MET A 537 -7.47 29.68 23.03
N SER A 538 -8.61 30.32 22.73
CA SER A 538 -8.64 31.36 21.69
C SER A 538 -7.80 32.60 22.04
N ARG A 539 -7.55 32.88 23.34
CA ARG A 539 -6.64 33.96 23.77
C ARG A 539 -5.18 33.70 23.38
N TYR A 540 -4.83 32.43 23.13
CA TYR A 540 -3.49 31.98 22.76
C TYR A 540 -3.40 31.52 21.29
N ASP A 541 -4.35 31.94 20.45
CA ASP A 541 -4.45 31.52 19.04
C ASP A 541 -4.61 29.99 18.82
N ILE A 542 -5.10 29.27 19.83
CA ILE A 542 -5.34 27.82 19.75
C ILE A 542 -6.78 27.59 19.28
N GLY A 543 -6.92 26.84 18.18
CA GLY A 543 -8.21 26.48 17.59
C GLY A 543 -8.95 25.40 18.40
N THR A 544 -10.19 25.07 18.04
CA THR A 544 -10.92 23.95 18.64
C THR A 544 -11.59 23.10 17.57
N ILE A 545 -11.42 21.78 17.69
CA ILE A 545 -12.01 20.76 16.81
C ILE A 545 -12.85 19.81 17.65
N TYR A 546 -14.12 19.67 17.27
CA TYR A 546 -15.02 18.69 17.87
C TYR A 546 -15.05 17.44 17.00
N ASP A 547 -14.60 16.31 17.54
CA ASP A 547 -14.77 15.01 16.89
C ASP A 547 -14.77 13.86 17.91
N CYS A 548 -14.93 12.63 17.41
CA CYS A 548 -14.74 11.39 18.15
C CYS A 548 -13.42 10.75 17.73
N CYS A 549 -12.62 10.28 18.70
CA CYS A 549 -11.38 9.55 18.42
C CYS A 549 -11.60 8.20 17.70
N GLY A 550 -12.84 7.68 17.64
CA GLY A 550 -13.16 6.41 17.00
C GLY A 550 -13.01 5.17 17.89
N LYS A 551 -12.46 5.32 19.11
CA LYS A 551 -12.24 4.20 20.05
C LYS A 551 -13.46 3.31 20.28
N PRO A 552 -14.70 3.82 20.52
CA PRO A 552 -15.86 2.94 20.70
C PRO A 552 -16.20 2.07 19.47
N VAL A 553 -15.91 2.57 18.26
CA VAL A 553 -16.13 1.82 17.01
C VAL A 553 -15.08 0.71 16.89
N TYR A 554 -13.82 1.02 17.20
CA TYR A 554 -12.74 0.04 17.28
C TYR A 554 -13.03 -1.06 18.30
N GLU A 555 -13.52 -0.69 19.48
CA GLU A 555 -13.86 -1.62 20.56
C GLU A 555 -15.01 -2.57 20.20
N LEU A 556 -15.84 -2.24 19.20
CA LEU A 556 -16.86 -3.13 18.64
C LEU A 556 -16.31 -4.05 17.53
N GLY A 557 -14.98 -4.09 17.35
CA GLY A 557 -14.32 -4.91 16.33
C GLY A 557 -14.37 -4.33 14.91
N LEU A 558 -14.84 -3.10 14.72
CA LEU A 558 -14.91 -2.47 13.40
C LEU A 558 -13.62 -1.72 13.06
N LYS A 559 -12.52 -2.45 12.90
CA LYS A 559 -11.18 -1.89 12.63
C LYS A 559 -11.16 -1.02 11.37
N GLY A 560 -11.74 -1.50 10.27
CA GLY A 560 -11.82 -0.74 9.02
C GLY A 560 -12.54 0.60 9.15
N ALA A 561 -13.71 0.62 9.79
CA ALA A 561 -14.47 1.85 10.03
C ALA A 561 -13.75 2.80 11.01
N SER A 562 -13.06 2.25 12.02
CA SER A 562 -12.21 3.04 12.90
C SER A 562 -11.02 3.66 12.16
N ASN A 563 -10.37 2.92 11.25
CA ASN A 563 -9.24 3.43 10.46
C ASN A 563 -9.71 4.54 9.51
N GLN A 564 -10.85 4.37 8.84
CA GLN A 564 -11.45 5.44 8.03
C GLN A 564 -11.70 6.73 8.83
N ASN A 565 -12.12 6.60 10.10
CA ASN A 565 -12.26 7.76 10.99
C ASN A 565 -10.91 8.41 11.31
N LEU A 566 -9.86 7.62 11.54
CA LEU A 566 -8.51 8.12 11.78
C LEU A 566 -7.92 8.80 10.55
N ASP A 567 -8.02 8.18 9.38
CA ASP A 567 -7.57 8.74 8.09
C ASP A 567 -8.24 10.09 7.82
N ARG A 568 -9.54 10.20 8.14
CA ARG A 568 -10.30 11.45 8.03
C ARG A 568 -9.78 12.52 8.99
N ILE A 569 -9.45 12.16 10.24
CA ILE A 569 -8.87 13.09 11.21
C ILE A 569 -7.50 13.56 10.72
N ASN A 570 -6.58 12.64 10.40
CA ASN A 570 -5.24 12.94 9.87
C ASN A 570 -5.30 13.85 8.65
N SER A 571 -6.11 13.48 7.65
CA SER A 571 -6.26 14.25 6.41
C SER A 571 -6.77 15.67 6.66
N ARG A 572 -7.71 15.84 7.60
CA ARG A 572 -8.25 17.17 7.94
C ARG A 572 -7.26 18.03 8.69
N LEU A 573 -6.56 17.47 9.67
CA LEU A 573 -5.55 18.20 10.43
C LEU A 573 -4.41 18.65 9.52
N LYS A 574 -3.91 17.78 8.65
CA LYS A 574 -2.89 18.10 7.64
C LYS A 574 -3.34 19.20 6.69
N LYS A 575 -4.58 19.11 6.17
CA LYS A 575 -5.16 20.15 5.30
C LYS A 575 -5.32 21.50 6.00
N GLN A 576 -5.49 21.51 7.32
CA GLN A 576 -5.61 22.74 8.12
C GLN A 576 -4.27 23.30 8.59
N GLY A 577 -3.15 22.63 8.30
CA GLY A 577 -1.81 23.05 8.75
C GLY A 577 -1.65 22.96 10.27
N VAL A 578 -2.31 21.98 10.90
CA VAL A 578 -2.16 21.73 12.34
C VAL A 578 -0.80 21.08 12.60
N GLU A 579 -0.04 21.67 13.51
CA GLU A 579 1.29 21.24 13.97
C GLU A 579 1.24 20.66 15.40
N GLU A 580 0.18 20.96 16.17
CA GLU A 580 0.01 20.47 17.54
C GLU A 580 -1.46 20.09 17.84
N PHE A 581 -1.66 18.91 18.45
CA PHE A 581 -2.97 18.37 18.78
C PHE A 581 -3.16 18.16 20.30
N ILE A 582 -3.97 19.01 20.94
CA ILE A 582 -4.15 19.05 22.39
C ILE A 582 -5.36 18.23 22.82
N VAL A 583 -5.17 17.16 23.60
CA VAL A 583 -6.25 16.23 23.99
C VAL A 583 -6.59 16.28 25.48
N LEU A 584 -7.88 16.16 25.81
CA LEU A 584 -8.37 16.24 27.20
C LEU A 584 -8.52 14.88 27.89
N CYS A 585 -8.68 13.80 27.13
CA CYS A 585 -9.20 12.54 27.63
C CYS A 585 -8.16 11.42 27.48
N PRO A 586 -7.89 10.63 28.54
CA PRO A 586 -6.92 9.53 28.46
C PRO A 586 -7.32 8.48 27.41
N ASN A 587 -8.63 8.26 27.21
CA ASN A 587 -9.11 7.37 26.15
C ASN A 587 -8.78 7.90 24.74
N CYS A 588 -8.74 9.21 24.54
CA CYS A 588 -8.34 9.79 23.26
C CYS A 588 -6.81 9.77 23.12
N TYR A 589 -6.10 10.15 24.18
CA TYR A 589 -4.64 10.18 24.22
C TYR A 589 -4.03 8.82 23.88
N HIS A 590 -4.29 7.77 24.67
CA HIS A 590 -3.70 6.45 24.42
C HIS A 590 -4.21 5.77 23.15
N PHE A 591 -5.36 6.18 22.60
CA PHE A 591 -5.88 5.63 21.35
C PHE A 591 -5.27 6.28 20.11
N LEU A 592 -4.95 7.59 20.19
CA LEU A 592 -4.49 8.38 19.06
C LEU A 592 -2.98 8.59 19.02
N LYS A 593 -2.26 8.54 20.16
CA LYS A 593 -0.85 8.93 20.25
C LYS A 593 0.08 8.21 19.26
N ASP A 594 -0.16 6.92 19.02
CA ASP A 594 0.64 6.10 18.10
C ASP A 594 -0.03 5.96 16.71
N ARG A 595 -1.07 6.76 16.41
CA ARG A 595 -1.89 6.64 15.20
C ARG A 595 -2.10 7.95 14.44
N LEU A 596 -1.64 9.07 14.99
CA LEU A 596 -1.66 10.37 14.33
C LEU A 596 -0.23 10.76 13.93
N GLU A 597 -0.09 11.42 12.79
CA GLU A 597 1.21 11.97 12.33
C GLU A 597 1.62 13.23 13.11
N ILE A 598 0.66 13.89 13.75
CA ILE A 598 0.84 15.20 14.39
C ILE A 598 1.20 15.02 15.87
N PRO A 599 2.22 15.74 16.38
CA PRO A 599 2.57 15.76 17.79
C PRO A 599 1.36 16.03 18.69
N MET A 600 1.26 15.24 19.75
CA MET A 600 0.10 15.26 20.62
C MET A 600 0.49 15.67 22.04
N VAL A 601 -0.24 16.63 22.59
CA VAL A 601 -0.01 17.22 23.91
C VAL A 601 -1.27 17.03 24.75
N THR A 602 -1.15 16.79 26.05
CA THR A 602 -2.34 16.74 26.90
C THR A 602 -2.78 18.15 27.29
N ILE A 603 -4.04 18.30 27.69
CA ILE A 603 -4.52 19.57 28.23
C ILE A 603 -3.75 20.00 29.49
N TYR A 604 -3.28 19.06 30.31
CA TYR A 604 -2.59 19.37 31.56
C TYR A 604 -1.18 19.91 31.30
N GLN A 605 -0.46 19.31 30.36
CA GLN A 605 0.81 19.85 29.88
C GLN A 605 0.60 21.24 29.25
N LYS A 606 -0.41 21.39 28.38
CA LYS A 606 -0.69 22.66 27.72
C LYS A 606 -1.04 23.77 28.71
N LEU A 607 -1.87 23.50 29.71
CA LEU A 607 -2.19 24.49 30.74
C LEU A 607 -0.93 24.95 31.51
N LYS A 608 -0.01 24.03 31.80
CA LYS A 608 1.25 24.36 32.46
C LYS A 608 2.10 25.29 31.60
N GLU A 609 2.24 24.97 30.31
CA GLU A 609 2.98 25.79 29.34
C GLU A 609 2.40 27.21 29.22
N LEU A 610 1.08 27.34 29.29
CA LEU A 610 0.39 28.63 29.21
C LEU A 610 0.35 29.41 30.53
N GLY A 611 0.78 28.81 31.65
CA GLY A 611 0.66 29.39 32.99
C GLY A 611 -0.79 29.49 33.48
N GLU A 612 -1.65 28.60 33.01
CA GLU A 612 -3.09 28.59 33.27
C GLU A 612 -3.50 27.44 34.22
N GLY A 613 -4.65 27.65 34.88
CA GLY A 613 -5.20 26.72 35.86
C GLY A 613 -4.75 27.01 37.30
N GLN A 614 -5.47 26.45 38.26
CA GLN A 614 -5.25 26.62 39.70
C GLN A 614 -4.97 25.29 40.39
N MET A 615 -4.34 25.37 41.56
CA MET A 615 -4.16 24.21 42.44
C MET A 615 -5.50 23.76 43.02
N VAL A 616 -5.79 22.47 42.92
CA VAL A 616 -6.90 21.81 43.59
C VAL A 616 -6.47 21.51 45.03
N LYS A 617 -6.89 22.38 45.96
CA LYS A 617 -6.56 22.28 47.40
C LYS A 617 -7.60 21.44 48.14
N LYS A 618 -7.20 20.28 48.64
CA LYS A 618 -8.02 19.35 49.42
C LYS A 618 -7.11 18.56 50.37
N ASP A 619 -7.53 18.31 51.60
CA ASP A 619 -6.70 17.56 52.55
C ASP A 619 -6.37 16.16 52.04
N ARG A 620 -7.37 15.46 51.49
CA ARG A 620 -7.24 14.12 50.92
C ARG A 620 -7.89 14.05 49.54
N ILE A 621 -7.21 13.40 48.59
CA ILE A 621 -7.64 13.28 47.20
C ILE A 621 -7.65 11.79 46.80
N PRO A 622 -8.78 11.08 46.99
CA PRO A 622 -8.92 9.69 46.57
C PRO A 622 -8.98 9.59 45.04
N ILE A 623 -7.89 9.14 44.42
CA ILE A 623 -7.74 9.07 42.96
C ILE A 623 -8.17 7.72 42.39
N TYR A 624 -9.03 7.78 41.37
CA TYR A 624 -9.35 6.66 40.50
C TYR A 624 -8.63 6.79 39.15
N TYR A 625 -7.76 5.83 38.84
CA TYR A 625 -7.04 5.77 37.57
C TYR A 625 -7.88 5.14 36.45
N PRO A 626 -8.18 5.87 35.35
CA PRO A 626 -8.87 5.34 34.18
C PRO A 626 -8.09 4.19 33.54
N CYS A 627 -8.81 3.15 33.04
CA CYS A 627 -8.18 1.94 32.51
C CYS A 627 -7.03 2.17 31.51
N PRO A 628 -7.11 3.11 30.53
CA PRO A 628 -6.03 3.33 29.57
C PRO A 628 -4.71 3.84 30.16
N ASP A 629 -4.78 4.54 31.30
CA ASP A 629 -3.62 5.21 31.92
C ASP A 629 -3.23 4.56 33.26
N ARG A 630 -3.96 3.52 33.69
CA ARG A 630 -3.83 2.93 35.03
C ARG A 630 -2.44 2.39 35.37
N GLU A 631 -1.80 1.74 34.41
CA GLU A 631 -0.51 1.08 34.63
C GLU A 631 0.65 2.08 34.56
N LYS A 632 0.68 2.91 33.52
CA LYS A 632 1.80 3.81 33.26
C LYS A 632 1.66 5.18 33.95
N LYS A 633 0.43 5.60 34.26
CA LYS A 633 0.11 6.88 34.90
C LYS A 633 0.73 8.08 34.17
N GLU A 634 0.86 8.00 32.85
CA GLU A 634 1.52 9.01 32.01
C GLU A 634 0.78 10.36 32.13
N MET A 635 -0.53 10.34 31.88
CA MET A 635 -1.35 11.56 31.99
C MET A 635 -1.54 11.99 33.45
N PHE A 636 -1.57 11.04 34.38
CA PHE A 636 -1.69 11.37 35.80
C PHE A 636 -0.50 12.17 36.35
N GLN A 637 0.74 11.91 35.91
CA GLN A 637 1.90 12.69 36.34
C GLN A 637 1.72 14.20 36.07
N GLU A 638 1.07 14.55 34.97
CA GLU A 638 0.74 15.93 34.61
C GLU A 638 -0.49 16.47 35.34
N VAL A 639 -1.39 15.60 35.81
CA VAL A 639 -2.49 15.99 36.69
C VAL A 639 -1.97 16.27 38.10
N PHE A 640 -1.03 15.46 38.58
CA PHE A 640 -0.50 15.49 39.94
C PHE A 640 0.09 16.84 40.32
N GLN A 641 0.75 17.54 39.39
CA GLN A 641 1.29 18.88 39.60
C GLN A 641 0.23 19.95 39.94
N TYR A 642 -1.06 19.69 39.69
CA TYR A 642 -2.16 20.58 40.04
C TYR A 642 -2.86 20.21 41.35
N LEU A 643 -2.40 19.16 42.05
CA LEU A 643 -3.03 18.67 43.27
C LEU A 643 -2.24 19.15 44.49
N ALA A 644 -2.93 19.80 45.43
CA ALA A 644 -2.37 20.23 46.71
C ALA A 644 -3.13 19.51 47.84
N GLY A 645 -2.57 18.39 48.30
CA GLY A 645 -3.22 17.47 49.23
C GLY A 645 -2.56 16.10 49.30
N GLU A 646 -2.99 15.27 50.25
CA GLU A 646 -2.61 13.85 50.30
C GLU A 646 -3.34 13.08 49.19
N VAL A 647 -2.62 12.68 48.14
CA VAL A 647 -3.18 11.80 47.11
C VAL A 647 -3.23 10.36 47.63
N THR A 648 -4.42 9.76 47.64
CA THR A 648 -4.63 8.39 48.11
C THR A 648 -5.17 7.50 46.98
N GLU A 649 -4.87 6.19 47.03
CA GLU A 649 -5.28 5.23 46.00
C GLU A 649 -6.26 4.15 46.55
N PRO A 650 -7.40 4.53 47.16
CA PRO A 650 -8.28 3.57 47.83
C PRO A 650 -8.95 2.58 46.86
N PHE A 651 -8.95 2.87 45.56
CA PHE A 651 -9.65 2.10 44.53
C PHE A 651 -8.81 1.01 43.86
N GLY A 652 -7.66 0.61 44.40
CA GLY A 652 -6.78 -0.40 43.78
C GLY A 652 -7.44 -1.77 43.53
N LYS A 653 -8.51 -2.08 44.26
CA LYS A 653 -9.35 -3.29 44.10
C LYS A 653 -10.56 -3.08 43.18
N VAL A 654 -10.88 -1.85 42.78
CA VAL A 654 -11.98 -1.57 41.85
C VAL A 654 -11.54 -1.91 40.44
N GLN A 655 -12.18 -2.92 39.83
CA GLN A 655 -11.78 -3.42 38.51
C GLN A 655 -11.90 -2.37 37.40
N CYS A 656 -13.06 -1.71 37.29
CA CYS A 656 -13.44 -0.87 36.15
C CYS A 656 -14.57 0.08 36.57
N CYS A 657 -14.76 1.19 35.87
CA CYS A 657 -15.92 2.07 36.08
C CYS A 657 -17.23 1.48 35.53
N GLY A 658 -17.16 0.41 34.72
CA GLY A 658 -18.31 -0.24 34.09
C GLY A 658 -18.70 0.27 32.70
N LEU A 659 -18.01 1.28 32.12
CA LEU A 659 -18.34 1.80 30.78
C LEU A 659 -17.50 1.20 29.63
N GLY A 660 -16.40 0.53 29.95
CA GLY A 660 -15.41 0.08 28.96
C GLY A 660 -15.96 -0.95 27.97
N GLY A 661 -15.44 -0.94 26.74
CA GLY A 661 -15.77 -1.93 25.71
C GLY A 661 -17.23 -1.91 25.25
N CYS A 662 -18.00 -0.88 25.62
CA CYS A 662 -19.45 -0.82 25.43
C CYS A 662 -20.21 -2.01 26.04
N ALA A 663 -19.59 -2.74 26.98
CA ALA A 663 -20.08 -4.03 27.45
C ALA A 663 -21.36 -3.91 28.29
N GLY A 664 -21.63 -2.74 28.90
CA GLY A 664 -22.86 -2.49 29.66
C GLY A 664 -24.16 -2.66 28.87
N VAL A 665 -24.10 -2.70 27.53
CA VAL A 665 -25.25 -3.05 26.68
C VAL A 665 -25.63 -4.53 26.83
N LYS A 666 -24.65 -5.42 27.00
CA LYS A 666 -24.85 -6.85 27.23
C LYS A 666 -24.82 -7.23 28.71
N GLU A 667 -24.11 -6.44 29.51
CA GLU A 667 -23.81 -6.69 30.92
C GLU A 667 -24.22 -5.52 31.82
N PRO A 668 -25.51 -5.11 31.84
CA PRO A 668 -25.95 -3.94 32.60
C PRO A 668 -25.75 -4.11 34.12
N GLU A 669 -25.95 -5.31 34.65
CA GLU A 669 -25.78 -5.61 36.07
C GLU A 669 -24.30 -5.61 36.48
N LEU A 670 -23.40 -6.20 35.67
CA LEU A 670 -21.96 -6.10 35.94
C LEU A 670 -21.49 -4.65 35.83
N SER A 671 -21.98 -3.90 34.85
CA SER A 671 -21.67 -2.47 34.73
C SER A 671 -22.10 -1.69 35.97
N LYS A 672 -23.25 -2.02 36.56
CA LYS A 672 -23.76 -1.39 37.78
C LYS A 672 -22.90 -1.77 38.98
N GLY A 673 -22.71 -3.06 39.23
CA GLY A 673 -21.92 -3.56 40.35
C GLY A 673 -20.45 -3.10 40.33
N MET A 674 -19.84 -2.95 39.14
CA MET A 674 -18.50 -2.38 39.00
C MET A 674 -18.43 -0.92 39.47
N ALA A 675 -19.41 -0.09 39.11
CA ALA A 675 -19.46 1.30 39.54
C ALA A 675 -19.74 1.42 41.04
N GLU A 676 -20.71 0.66 41.56
CA GLU A 676 -21.08 0.64 42.98
C GLU A 676 -19.94 0.12 43.87
N SER A 677 -19.08 -0.76 43.35
CA SER A 677 -17.94 -1.28 44.11
C SER A 677 -16.98 -0.17 44.57
N ALA A 678 -16.91 0.96 43.85
CA ALA A 678 -16.06 2.09 44.23
C ALA A 678 -16.55 2.78 45.52
N MET A 679 -17.86 2.87 45.72
CA MET A 679 -18.47 3.52 46.89
C MET A 679 -18.11 2.82 48.21
N LYS A 680 -17.74 1.53 48.16
CA LYS A 680 -17.32 0.77 49.34
C LYS A 680 -15.96 1.22 49.90
N TYR A 681 -15.19 1.97 49.11
CA TYR A 681 -13.83 2.39 49.49
C TYR A 681 -13.75 3.86 49.88
N ASN A 682 -14.58 4.72 49.27
CA ASN A 682 -14.64 6.14 49.58
C ASN A 682 -15.92 6.78 49.01
N ASP A 683 -16.43 7.81 49.68
CA ASP A 683 -17.58 8.60 49.21
C ASP A 683 -17.20 9.59 48.10
N GLU A 684 -15.95 10.08 48.12
CA GLU A 684 -15.40 10.94 47.08
C GLU A 684 -14.50 10.17 46.11
N LEU A 685 -14.53 10.55 44.83
CA LEU A 685 -13.67 9.98 43.79
C LEU A 685 -13.24 11.07 42.83
N TYR A 686 -11.93 11.20 42.64
CA TYR A 686 -11.33 12.14 41.69
C TYR A 686 -10.75 11.35 40.51
N THR A 687 -11.05 11.76 39.29
CA THR A 687 -10.48 11.17 38.08
C THR A 687 -10.37 12.19 36.96
N TYR A 688 -9.69 11.83 35.88
CA TYR A 688 -9.44 12.67 34.71
C TYR A 688 -10.04 12.04 33.44
N CYS A 689 -11.12 11.26 33.61
CA CYS A 689 -11.86 10.64 32.52
C CYS A 689 -13.37 10.91 32.64
N ALA A 690 -13.89 11.74 31.74
CA ALA A 690 -15.32 12.06 31.68
C ALA A 690 -16.22 10.83 31.52
N SER A 691 -15.76 9.80 30.82
CA SER A 691 -16.49 8.53 30.70
C SER A 691 -16.64 7.83 32.05
N CYS A 692 -15.58 7.78 32.87
CA CYS A 692 -15.63 7.16 34.19
C CYS A 692 -16.61 7.90 35.09
N ILE A 693 -16.49 9.23 35.17
CA ILE A 693 -17.40 10.06 35.96
C ILE A 693 -18.85 9.87 35.53
N SER A 694 -19.11 9.85 34.21
CA SER A 694 -20.47 9.68 33.72
C SER A 694 -21.12 8.39 34.23
N ASN A 695 -20.35 7.29 34.32
CA ASN A 695 -20.91 6.03 34.77
C ASN A 695 -21.05 5.98 36.30
N PHE A 696 -20.07 6.48 37.06
CA PHE A 696 -20.18 6.57 38.51
C PHE A 696 -21.38 7.42 38.95
N ARG A 697 -21.56 8.60 38.35
CA ARG A 697 -22.73 9.48 38.61
C ARG A 697 -24.05 8.81 38.24
N ARG A 698 -24.13 8.17 37.06
CA ARG A 698 -25.34 7.43 36.64
C ARG A 698 -25.72 6.29 37.58
N LYS A 699 -24.76 5.80 38.38
CA LYS A 699 -24.94 4.71 39.34
C LYS A 699 -24.93 5.19 40.79
N GLY A 700 -25.11 6.50 41.02
CA GLY A 700 -25.40 7.06 42.35
C GLY A 700 -24.21 7.65 43.11
N MET A 701 -23.01 7.73 42.52
CA MET A 701 -21.84 8.28 43.21
C MET A 701 -21.80 9.80 43.08
N GLU A 702 -22.48 10.50 43.98
CA GLU A 702 -22.55 11.97 43.97
C GLU A 702 -21.20 12.65 44.28
N GLY A 703 -20.28 11.96 44.97
CA GLY A 703 -18.92 12.45 45.22
C GLY A 703 -17.93 12.22 44.07
N ALA A 704 -18.39 11.91 42.85
CA ALA A 704 -17.51 11.71 41.70
C ALA A 704 -17.19 13.03 40.97
N TYR A 705 -15.91 13.41 40.92
CA TYR A 705 -15.40 14.67 40.38
C TYR A 705 -14.37 14.46 39.26
N HIS A 706 -14.52 15.22 38.17
CA HIS A 706 -13.47 15.34 37.15
C HIS A 706 -12.48 16.43 37.57
N ILE A 707 -11.19 16.15 37.47
CA ILE A 707 -10.16 17.06 38.00
C ILE A 707 -10.02 18.32 37.13
N LEU A 708 -10.15 18.20 35.80
CA LEU A 708 -9.98 19.35 34.88
C LEU A 708 -10.90 20.56 35.18
N PRO A 709 -12.23 20.43 35.39
CA PRO A 709 -13.06 21.56 35.84
C PRO A 709 -12.56 22.22 37.13
N LEU A 710 -12.05 21.44 38.10
CA LEU A 710 -11.51 21.97 39.36
C LEU A 710 -10.25 22.81 39.13
N ILE A 711 -9.35 22.32 38.26
CA ILE A 711 -8.15 23.06 37.81
C ILE A 711 -8.52 24.36 37.12
N LEU A 712 -9.66 24.41 36.41
CA LEU A 712 -10.10 25.61 35.70
C LEU A 712 -11.01 26.51 36.56
N GLY A 713 -11.34 26.11 37.78
CA GLY A 713 -12.27 26.84 38.64
C GLY A 713 -13.70 26.88 38.09
N VAL A 714 -14.08 25.91 37.26
CA VAL A 714 -15.41 25.84 36.64
C VAL A 714 -16.27 24.87 37.43
N GLU A 715 -17.31 25.39 38.07
CA GLU A 715 -18.31 24.55 38.73
C GLU A 715 -19.32 24.01 37.68
N GLU A 716 -19.32 22.69 37.51
CA GLU A 716 -20.18 22.02 36.55
C GLU A 716 -20.67 20.66 37.06
N LYS A 717 -21.99 20.49 37.08
CA LYS A 717 -22.64 19.21 37.34
C LYS A 717 -22.73 18.39 36.06
N VAL A 718 -22.55 17.08 36.21
CA VAL A 718 -22.57 16.13 35.09
C VAL A 718 -24.02 15.93 34.62
N PRO A 719 -24.37 16.25 33.36
CA PRO A 719 -25.71 16.06 32.85
C PRO A 719 -26.02 14.57 32.68
N LEU A 720 -27.24 14.18 33.08
CA LEU A 720 -27.77 12.82 32.94
C LEU A 720 -28.87 12.76 31.86
N GLY A 721 -29.34 11.55 31.54
CA GLY A 721 -30.41 11.35 30.55
C GLY A 721 -30.01 11.72 29.11
N ILE A 722 -30.88 12.46 28.42
CA ILE A 722 -30.72 12.86 27.00
C ILE A 722 -29.77 14.06 26.80
N GLN A 723 -29.55 14.85 27.85
CA GLN A 723 -28.79 16.10 27.79
C GLN A 723 -27.36 15.94 27.22
N PRO A 724 -26.58 14.87 27.53
CA PRO A 724 -25.28 14.64 26.91
C PRO A 724 -25.32 14.53 25.38
N PHE A 725 -26.38 13.95 24.81
CA PHE A 725 -26.54 13.89 23.36
C PHE A 725 -26.81 15.29 22.78
N MET A 726 -27.71 16.05 23.40
CA MET A 726 -28.02 17.43 23.00
C MET A 726 -26.78 18.33 23.06
N ASN A 727 -25.95 18.17 24.08
CA ASN A 727 -24.70 18.92 24.23
C ASN A 727 -23.73 18.66 23.06
N ARG A 728 -23.60 17.41 22.60
CA ARG A 728 -22.81 17.09 21.40
C ARG A 728 -23.43 17.70 20.14
N ALA A 729 -24.75 17.59 19.99
CA ALA A 729 -25.47 18.12 18.83
C ALA A 729 -25.33 19.64 18.68
N ARG A 730 -25.40 20.39 19.79
CA ARG A 730 -25.21 21.86 19.80
C ARG A 730 -23.85 22.28 19.23
N ARG A 731 -22.79 21.50 19.47
CA ARG A 731 -21.44 21.81 18.94
C ARG A 731 -21.30 21.65 17.43
N LYS A 732 -22.22 20.93 16.77
CA LYS A 732 -22.24 20.84 15.30
C LYS A 732 -22.68 22.15 14.64
N LEU A 733 -23.51 22.93 15.34
CA LEU A 733 -24.15 24.14 14.79
C LEU A 733 -23.32 25.41 15.02
N LEU A 734 -22.50 25.41 16.07
CA LEU A 734 -21.52 26.46 16.40
C LEU A 734 -20.33 26.48 15.43
#